data_AF-A0A7R9I4B1-F1
#
_entry.id   AF-A0A7R9I4B1-F1
#
_cell.length_a   1.000
_cell.length_b   1.000
_cell.length_c   1.000
_cell.angle_alpha   90.00
_cell.angle_beta   90.00
_cell.angle_gamma   90.00
#
_symmetry.space_group_name_H-M   'P 1'
#
loop_
_entity.id
_entity.type
_entity.pdbx_description
1 polymer ?
#
loop_
_entity_poly.entity_id
_entity_poly.type
_entity_poly.pdbx_seq_one_letter_code
_entity_poly.pdbx_strand_id
1 'polypeptide(L)'
;MENTIIKIEESESKAWCTDSTALLETVDDDDDDDDKRIHVVQNKTKTRLEDEENCSYRGSSQKTRSQKVTTDNSQENQEASTANLHTSVTHLHPPERVGEPRGSRKLHSLPKNSVVGLDGLFRDISGLESATGREQSVTSQAGKEYTMKASVWYDLWMAGCHAWVCQEKHKSKTMAKKVVLGGGISGLSAAYYLLKTSQNITLIEGSHRLGGWIKSSVNLDNSVFEQGPRTIRCRGEPAENTLSLVEELGLSDKILPIKRTHPAATNRMIYVNKELHLLPSSLTSLLVTKAPFSKPLISAFFQDLKTPQQIANDESIHSFVERRLGKEIADYAVTALIRGICAGDAKEISVKFLMKSLFEAEQAHGSILKGMVKNSFKGGASKNRNVSQLLKKSQDEKWNIWSLKGGMEVLPQTLEGAIRKRGGEIFLNNPCKEISFENNKVIFKVGQITHEANHVISALPASKLATLVRAQHPQLSQELSAIPTVSVAVVNLQYKGKHLKNEAFGFLVPSTEKIPILGIIYDSCCFSNGDNTILTVMMGGKWFKEYLGSCPTPESVLKIAVAQVGDILKITEQPEKHCVTIMRDCIPQYVLGHHDRVVRIKSYLRKHNLPLSVVGASYDGVGINDVILSARRAVETLQGTII
;
A
#
# COMPACT_ATOMS: atom_id res chain seq x y z
N MET A 1 44.06 43.09 -10.78
CA MET A 1 45.34 42.37 -10.63
C MET A 1 45.06 41.17 -9.71
N GLU A 2 45.25 39.93 -10.11
CA GLU A 2 45.55 39.38 -11.44
C GLU A 2 45.22 37.88 -11.49
N ASN A 3 45.19 37.27 -12.68
CA ASN A 3 44.82 35.85 -12.86
C ASN A 3 46.00 34.90 -12.61
N THR A 4 45.72 33.67 -12.15
CA THR A 4 46.43 32.37 -12.39
C THR A 4 45.80 31.35 -11.41
N ILE A 5 44.98 30.36 -11.80
CA ILE A 5 45.18 29.19 -12.68
C ILE A 5 46.24 28.20 -12.16
N ILE A 6 45.80 27.09 -11.54
CA ILE A 6 46.42 25.76 -11.73
C ILE A 6 45.29 24.75 -11.92
N LYS A 7 45.46 23.83 -12.88
CA LYS A 7 44.54 22.77 -13.27
C LYS A 7 45.35 21.59 -13.83
N ILE A 8 45.26 20.42 -13.20
CA ILE A 8 45.69 19.10 -13.69
C ILE A 8 44.74 18.09 -12.99
N GLU A 9 44.14 17.04 -13.58
CA GLU A 9 44.54 16.07 -14.62
C GLU A 9 45.76 15.23 -14.16
N GLU A 10 45.90 13.92 -14.43
CA GLU A 10 45.06 12.93 -15.13
C GLU A 10 45.45 11.51 -14.66
N SER A 11 44.65 10.46 -14.94
CA SER A 11 45.19 9.12 -15.23
C SER A 11 44.14 8.17 -15.84
N GLU A 12 44.46 7.62 -17.02
CA GLU A 12 43.74 6.50 -17.64
C GLU A 12 44.45 5.15 -17.40
N SER A 13 43.68 4.06 -17.33
CA SER A 13 43.98 2.76 -17.99
C SER A 13 42.74 1.86 -17.79
N LYS A 14 42.02 1.34 -18.80
CA LYS A 14 42.33 0.59 -20.04
C LYS A 14 42.73 -0.88 -19.81
N ALA A 15 41.92 -1.76 -20.44
CA ALA A 15 42.20 -3.11 -20.93
C ALA A 15 42.16 -4.30 -19.93
N TRP A 16 41.73 -5.52 -20.32
CA TRP A 16 41.09 -6.01 -21.58
C TRP A 16 40.23 -7.27 -21.28
N CYS A 17 39.56 -7.83 -22.30
CA CYS A 17 38.79 -9.08 -22.20
C CYS A 17 39.66 -10.34 -22.41
N THR A 18 39.19 -11.49 -21.93
CA THR A 18 39.33 -12.81 -22.59
C THR A 18 38.17 -13.74 -22.20
N ASP A 19 37.86 -14.70 -23.07
CA ASP A 19 36.81 -15.72 -22.88
C ASP A 19 37.19 -16.83 -21.90
N SER A 20 36.18 -17.57 -21.45
CA SER A 20 36.32 -18.95 -20.95
C SER A 20 35.14 -19.80 -21.43
N THR A 21 35.42 -20.82 -22.25
CA THR A 21 34.42 -21.73 -22.81
C THR A 21 33.87 -22.69 -21.76
N ALA A 22 32.67 -23.23 -22.00
CA ALA A 22 32.17 -24.36 -21.22
C ALA A 22 32.95 -25.65 -21.50
N LEU A 23 33.15 -26.45 -20.46
CA LEU A 23 33.47 -27.88 -20.57
C LEU A 23 32.40 -28.68 -19.80
N LEU A 24 32.00 -29.79 -20.41
CA LEU A 24 31.19 -30.83 -19.79
C LEU A 24 32.14 -31.90 -19.24
N GLU A 25 32.00 -32.27 -17.97
CA GLU A 25 32.39 -33.60 -17.51
C GLU A 25 31.22 -34.21 -16.73
N THR A 26 30.93 -35.46 -17.06
CA THR A 26 29.95 -36.32 -16.40
C THR A 26 30.73 -37.45 -15.74
N VAL A 27 30.50 -37.69 -14.45
CA VAL A 27 30.94 -38.90 -13.76
C VAL A 27 29.78 -39.36 -12.88
N ASP A 28 29.04 -40.33 -13.42
CA ASP A 28 28.63 -41.63 -12.86
C ASP A 28 28.21 -41.76 -11.38
N ASP A 29 27.31 -42.72 -11.16
CA ASP A 29 26.72 -43.13 -9.89
C ASP A 29 27.71 -43.91 -8.97
N ASP A 30 27.42 -43.97 -7.66
CA ASP A 30 27.41 -45.23 -6.88
C ASP A 30 26.91 -45.01 -5.42
N ASP A 31 26.40 -46.10 -4.85
CA ASP A 31 25.49 -46.30 -3.71
C ASP A 31 25.92 -45.93 -2.24
N ASP A 32 24.96 -46.17 -1.32
CA ASP A 32 25.07 -46.60 0.09
C ASP A 32 25.41 -45.63 1.26
N ASP A 33 24.32 -45.11 1.86
CA ASP A 33 23.80 -45.46 3.22
C ASP A 33 24.43 -44.94 4.56
N ASP A 34 23.52 -44.97 5.56
CA ASP A 34 23.64 -45.07 7.03
C ASP A 34 24.19 -43.93 7.94
N ASP A 35 23.22 -43.26 8.56
CA ASP A 35 23.16 -42.59 9.88
C ASP A 35 24.45 -42.39 10.71
N LYS A 36 24.67 -41.14 11.17
CA LYS A 36 25.12 -40.86 12.56
C LYS A 36 24.80 -39.42 13.02
N ARG A 37 24.16 -39.31 14.18
CA ARG A 37 24.12 -38.08 15.01
C ARG A 37 25.48 -37.81 15.63
N ILE A 38 25.84 -36.53 15.83
CA ILE A 38 26.69 -36.08 16.96
C ILE A 38 26.47 -34.57 17.23
N HIS A 39 26.69 -34.14 18.47
CA HIS A 39 26.56 -32.75 18.91
C HIS A 39 27.78 -31.89 18.53
N VAL A 40 27.57 -30.60 18.31
CA VAL A 40 28.64 -29.58 18.38
C VAL A 40 28.46 -28.73 19.64
N VAL A 41 29.54 -28.60 20.41
CA VAL A 41 29.57 -27.91 21.71
C VAL A 41 30.04 -26.46 21.54
N GLN A 42 29.53 -25.56 22.39
CA GLN A 42 30.01 -24.17 22.44
C GLN A 42 31.49 -24.12 22.81
N ASN A 43 32.26 -23.23 22.18
CA ASN A 43 33.54 -22.81 22.73
C ASN A 43 33.61 -21.29 22.87
N LYS A 44 34.04 -20.82 24.04
CA LYS A 44 34.29 -19.41 24.32
C LYS A 44 35.80 -19.17 24.18
N THR A 45 36.19 -18.14 23.45
CA THR A 45 37.55 -17.58 23.54
C THR A 45 37.48 -16.25 24.27
N LYS A 46 38.40 -16.05 25.22
CA LYS A 46 38.45 -14.89 26.10
C LYS A 46 39.89 -14.40 26.15
N THR A 47 40.13 -13.17 25.71
CA THR A 47 41.45 -12.54 25.77
C THR A 47 41.31 -11.18 26.45
N ARG A 48 42.23 -10.92 27.38
CA ARG A 48 42.36 -9.68 28.16
C ARG A 48 43.83 -9.32 28.13
N LEU A 49 44.15 -8.10 27.74
CA LEU A 49 45.40 -7.44 28.11
C LEU A 49 45.08 -6.00 28.51
N GLU A 50 45.70 -5.61 29.62
CA GLU A 50 45.90 -4.26 30.14
C GLU A 50 47.31 -3.80 29.66
N ASP A 51 47.79 -2.57 29.82
CA ASP A 51 47.32 -1.36 30.52
C ASP A 51 47.97 -0.10 29.86
N GLU A 52 47.99 1.06 30.56
CA GLU A 52 48.85 2.25 30.31
C GLU A 52 48.51 3.16 29.08
N GLU A 53 48.63 4.50 29.12
CA GLU A 53 48.68 5.43 30.27
C GLU A 53 48.20 6.87 29.90
N ASN A 54 48.32 7.79 30.88
CA ASN A 54 47.97 9.21 30.90
C ASN A 54 48.08 10.06 29.61
N CYS A 55 47.09 10.95 29.41
CA CYS A 55 47.36 12.39 29.49
C CYS A 55 46.07 13.18 29.85
N SER A 56 46.22 14.39 30.42
CA SER A 56 45.11 15.24 30.85
C SER A 56 45.32 16.70 30.44
N TYR A 57 44.24 17.46 30.18
CA TYR A 57 44.28 18.92 30.29
C TYR A 57 42.91 19.50 30.68
N ARG A 58 42.93 20.68 31.33
CA ARG A 58 41.76 21.36 31.89
C ARG A 58 41.36 22.61 31.09
N GLY A 59 40.05 22.88 31.08
CA GLY A 59 39.51 24.24 31.02
C GLY A 59 39.20 24.79 29.61
N SER A 60 38.41 25.86 29.49
CA SER A 60 37.61 26.53 30.53
C SER A 60 36.39 27.26 29.93
N SER A 61 35.40 27.58 30.77
CA SER A 61 34.18 28.29 30.36
C SER A 61 34.40 29.80 30.33
N GLN A 62 33.84 30.49 29.33
CA GLN A 62 33.52 31.92 29.43
C GLN A 62 32.10 32.23 28.91
N LYS A 63 31.42 33.10 29.64
CA LYS A 63 30.18 33.78 29.23
C LYS A 63 30.52 35.22 28.85
N THR A 64 29.86 35.74 27.83
CA THR A 64 29.62 37.18 27.68
C THR A 64 28.16 37.43 27.29
N ARG A 65 27.73 38.69 27.37
CA ARG A 65 26.34 39.07 27.63
C ARG A 65 25.78 39.98 26.54
N SER A 66 24.46 39.93 26.41
CA SER A 66 23.61 40.71 25.51
C SER A 66 23.99 42.18 25.33
N GLN A 67 23.79 42.68 24.11
CA GLN A 67 23.23 44.01 23.92
C GLN A 67 22.06 43.95 22.93
N LYS A 68 21.19 44.96 23.01
CA LYS A 68 19.88 45.02 22.35
C LYS A 68 19.76 46.44 21.77
N VAL A 69 19.55 46.56 20.46
CA VAL A 69 19.22 47.84 19.82
C VAL A 69 17.98 47.63 18.96
N THR A 70 17.07 48.59 19.02
CA THR A 70 15.80 48.66 18.29
C THR A 70 15.89 49.76 17.23
N THR A 71 15.36 49.50 16.05
CA THR A 71 14.94 50.53 15.09
C THR A 71 13.52 50.20 14.60
N ASP A 72 12.77 51.24 14.23
CA ASP A 72 11.32 51.22 14.09
C ASP A 72 10.89 52.20 12.98
N ASN A 73 9.74 51.96 12.34
CA ASN A 73 9.13 52.74 11.21
C ASN A 73 10.00 52.79 9.92
N SER A 74 9.46 52.78 8.70
CA SER A 74 8.23 53.34 8.10
C SER A 74 7.64 52.40 7.01
N GLN A 75 6.34 52.40 6.62
CA GLN A 75 5.63 53.42 5.82
C GLN A 75 6.40 53.78 4.53
N GLU A 76 5.88 53.59 3.30
CA GLU A 76 4.57 53.99 2.72
C GLU A 76 4.23 53.26 1.38
N ASN A 77 2.96 53.34 0.93
CA ASN A 77 2.44 53.48 -0.47
C ASN A 77 2.82 52.46 -1.61
N GLN A 78 2.13 52.35 -2.76
CA GLN A 78 0.70 52.37 -3.15
C GLN A 78 0.61 52.02 -4.67
N GLU A 79 -0.43 51.28 -5.14
CA GLU A 79 -0.96 51.27 -6.54
C GLU A 79 -0.03 50.89 -7.74
N ALA A 80 -0.49 50.70 -9.01
CA ALA A 80 -1.70 50.03 -9.55
C ALA A 80 -1.60 49.77 -11.08
N SER A 81 -2.32 48.75 -11.59
CA SER A 81 -2.57 48.44 -13.03
C SER A 81 -1.32 48.06 -13.89
N THR A 82 -1.34 47.65 -15.17
CA THR A 82 -2.37 47.40 -16.24
C THR A 82 -1.99 46.11 -17.02
N ALA A 83 -2.89 45.34 -17.67
CA ALA A 83 -3.27 45.35 -19.12
C ALA A 83 -2.07 45.39 -20.15
N ASN A 84 -2.06 44.72 -21.32
CA ASN A 84 -3.12 44.04 -22.10
C ASN A 84 -2.56 43.06 -23.20
N LEU A 85 -3.46 42.27 -23.83
CA LEU A 85 -3.50 41.62 -25.19
C LEU A 85 -2.22 41.57 -26.11
N HIS A 86 -1.96 40.53 -26.94
CA HIS A 86 -2.75 40.11 -28.13
C HIS A 86 -2.38 38.73 -28.78
N THR A 87 -3.02 38.40 -29.91
CA THR A 87 -2.98 37.18 -30.78
C THR A 87 -1.94 37.28 -31.94
N SER A 88 -1.61 36.31 -32.82
CA SER A 88 -2.46 35.47 -33.71
C SER A 88 -1.73 34.31 -34.48
N VAL A 89 -2.55 33.42 -35.08
CA VAL A 89 -2.36 32.32 -36.09
C VAL A 89 -1.54 32.72 -37.37
N THR A 90 -0.93 31.88 -38.24
CA THR A 90 -1.45 30.82 -39.19
C THR A 90 -0.37 29.83 -39.79
N HIS A 91 -0.82 28.83 -40.59
CA HIS A 91 -0.14 27.62 -41.18
C HIS A 91 0.73 27.88 -42.48
N LEU A 92 1.24 26.95 -43.35
CA LEU A 92 0.83 25.58 -43.78
C LEU A 92 1.96 24.59 -44.29
N HIS A 93 2.18 24.35 -45.61
CA HIS A 93 2.89 23.14 -46.18
C HIS A 93 3.91 23.36 -47.36
N PRO A 94 4.68 22.31 -47.79
CA PRO A 94 5.70 22.33 -48.88
C PRO A 94 5.42 21.40 -50.10
N PRO A 95 6.34 21.35 -51.09
CA PRO A 95 6.73 20.18 -51.92
C PRO A 95 8.29 19.99 -51.92
N GLU A 96 9.05 19.18 -52.69
CA GLU A 96 8.81 18.21 -53.80
C GLU A 96 9.90 17.07 -53.83
N ARG A 97 10.39 16.59 -55.01
CA ARG A 97 11.34 15.45 -55.19
C ARG A 97 12.25 15.55 -56.46
N VAL A 98 13.23 14.62 -56.57
CA VAL A 98 13.55 13.71 -57.73
C VAL A 98 15.08 13.49 -57.95
N GLY A 99 15.52 12.24 -58.24
CA GLY A 99 16.87 11.96 -58.77
C GLY A 99 17.35 10.48 -58.77
N GLU A 100 17.45 9.86 -59.95
CA GLU A 100 18.10 8.57 -60.30
C GLU A 100 18.80 8.75 -61.70
N PRO A 101 19.46 7.79 -62.40
CA PRO A 101 19.78 6.35 -62.14
C PRO A 101 21.25 5.93 -62.49
N ARG A 102 21.60 4.61 -62.40
CA ARG A 102 22.37 3.80 -63.40
C ARG A 102 22.75 2.37 -62.88
N GLY A 103 22.89 1.39 -63.79
CA GLY A 103 23.25 -0.03 -63.50
C GLY A 103 24.78 -0.35 -63.53
N SER A 104 25.26 -1.60 -63.64
CA SER A 104 24.58 -2.88 -63.98
C SER A 104 25.46 -4.15 -63.74
N ARG A 105 24.84 -5.34 -63.51
CA ARG A 105 25.42 -6.74 -63.57
C ARG A 105 26.50 -7.08 -62.51
N LYS A 106 26.70 -8.33 -62.01
CA LYS A 106 26.05 -9.66 -62.15
C LYS A 106 26.43 -10.58 -60.94
N LEU A 107 25.87 -11.81 -60.90
CA LEU A 107 26.24 -13.01 -60.09
C LEU A 107 25.63 -13.20 -58.68
N HIS A 108 25.68 -14.45 -58.20
CA HIS A 108 24.69 -15.08 -57.31
C HIS A 108 24.86 -14.84 -55.80
N SER A 109 23.74 -14.61 -55.11
CA SER A 109 23.43 -15.23 -53.81
C SER A 109 21.91 -15.40 -53.67
N LEU A 110 21.44 -16.36 -52.86
CA LEU A 110 20.02 -16.62 -52.62
C LEU A 110 19.50 -15.75 -51.47
N PRO A 111 18.49 -14.87 -51.66
CA PRO A 111 17.84 -14.19 -50.56
C PRO A 111 16.91 -15.17 -49.81
N LYS A 112 17.07 -15.25 -48.49
CA LYS A 112 16.02 -15.81 -47.61
C LYS A 112 14.84 -14.83 -47.57
N ASN A 113 13.66 -15.36 -47.27
CA ASN A 113 12.39 -14.64 -47.04
C ASN A 113 11.72 -14.02 -48.29
N SER A 114 11.06 -14.88 -49.07
CA SER A 114 9.84 -14.49 -49.80
C SER A 114 8.66 -15.33 -49.31
N VAL A 115 8.08 -14.94 -48.16
CA VAL A 115 6.82 -15.53 -47.67
C VAL A 115 5.70 -14.98 -48.54
N VAL A 116 5.29 -15.76 -49.54
CA VAL A 116 4.09 -15.46 -50.34
C VAL A 116 2.87 -15.69 -49.44
N GLY A 117 2.00 -14.69 -49.32
CA GLY A 117 0.78 -14.78 -48.51
C GLY A 117 -0.16 -15.86 -49.03
N LEU A 118 -0.75 -16.63 -48.12
CA LEU A 118 -1.68 -17.73 -48.45
C LEU A 118 -3.10 -17.26 -48.78
N ASP A 119 -3.36 -15.94 -48.73
CA ASP A 119 -4.67 -15.29 -48.90
C ASP A 119 -5.28 -15.42 -50.34
N GLY A 120 -4.62 -16.18 -51.23
CA GLY A 120 -5.00 -16.37 -52.63
C GLY A 120 -5.48 -17.78 -53.02
N LEU A 121 -5.49 -18.74 -52.08
CA LEU A 121 -6.08 -20.08 -52.29
C LEU A 121 -7.32 -20.27 -51.42
N PHE A 122 -8.22 -21.17 -51.86
CA PHE A 122 -9.46 -21.56 -51.17
C PHE A 122 -10.53 -20.46 -51.04
N ARG A 123 -11.17 -20.15 -52.18
CA ARG A 123 -12.64 -19.99 -52.16
C ARG A 123 -13.29 -21.37 -52.38
N ASP A 124 -14.44 -21.55 -51.76
CA ASP A 124 -15.37 -22.67 -51.96
C ASP A 124 -14.85 -24.10 -51.65
N ILE A 125 -14.63 -24.38 -50.36
CA ILE A 125 -14.77 -25.73 -49.79
C ILE A 125 -15.79 -25.68 -48.64
N SER A 126 -17.08 -25.64 -48.99
CA SER A 126 -18.21 -25.61 -48.06
C SER A 126 -19.05 -26.89 -48.22
N GLY A 127 -18.69 -27.92 -47.44
CA GLY A 127 -19.41 -29.19 -47.36
C GLY A 127 -18.63 -30.36 -47.95
N LEU A 128 -17.99 -31.15 -47.07
CA LEU A 128 -17.36 -32.43 -47.43
C LEU A 128 -17.13 -33.32 -46.18
N GLU A 129 -18.22 -33.74 -45.53
CA GLU A 129 -18.18 -34.96 -44.73
C GLU A 129 -18.23 -36.19 -45.65
N SER A 130 -17.59 -37.30 -45.22
CA SER A 130 -17.60 -38.63 -45.87
C SER A 130 -17.19 -38.73 -47.36
N ALA A 131 -15.87 -38.70 -47.64
CA ALA A 131 -15.32 -39.08 -48.95
C ALA A 131 -13.93 -39.77 -48.90
N THR A 132 -13.79 -40.87 -48.17
CA THR A 132 -12.55 -41.67 -48.14
C THR A 132 -12.31 -42.37 -49.48
N GLY A 133 -11.38 -41.84 -50.30
CA GLY A 133 -10.80 -42.60 -51.43
C GLY A 133 -10.61 -41.85 -52.76
N ARG A 134 -11.02 -40.59 -52.90
CA ARG A 134 -10.78 -39.81 -54.14
C ARG A 134 -9.46 -39.05 -54.10
N GLU A 135 -8.77 -39.05 -55.23
CA GLU A 135 -7.64 -38.17 -55.52
C GLU A 135 -8.16 -36.83 -56.05
N GLN A 136 -7.43 -35.75 -55.76
CA GLN A 136 -7.78 -34.38 -56.11
C GLN A 136 -6.55 -33.67 -56.70
N SER A 137 -6.75 -33.14 -57.90
CA SER A 137 -5.81 -32.24 -58.58
C SER A 137 -5.96 -30.81 -58.09
N VAL A 138 -4.84 -30.12 -57.87
CA VAL A 138 -4.80 -28.67 -57.69
C VAL A 138 -3.75 -28.07 -58.64
N THR A 139 -4.16 -27.07 -59.43
CA THR A 139 -3.28 -26.38 -60.37
C THR A 139 -2.67 -25.15 -59.72
N SER A 140 -1.35 -25.10 -59.66
CA SER A 140 -0.58 -23.96 -59.16
C SER A 140 -0.68 -22.75 -60.10
N GLN A 141 -0.45 -21.53 -59.58
CA GLN A 141 -0.39 -20.30 -60.39
C GLN A 141 0.69 -20.33 -61.49
N ALA A 142 1.65 -21.26 -61.42
CA ALA A 142 2.66 -21.51 -62.44
C ALA A 142 2.24 -22.55 -63.50
N GLY A 143 0.95 -22.92 -63.56
CA GLY A 143 0.38 -23.83 -64.56
C GLY A 143 0.69 -25.32 -64.36
N LYS A 144 1.38 -25.71 -63.28
CA LYS A 144 1.61 -27.12 -62.93
C LYS A 144 0.48 -27.66 -62.08
N GLU A 145 -0.07 -28.80 -62.50
CA GLU A 145 -1.09 -29.57 -61.80
C GLU A 145 -0.44 -30.59 -60.85
N TYR A 146 -1.00 -30.71 -59.65
CA TYR A 146 -0.53 -31.63 -58.61
C TYR A 146 -1.70 -32.46 -58.08
N THR A 147 -1.67 -33.77 -58.31
CA THR A 147 -2.73 -34.71 -57.90
C THR A 147 -2.30 -35.50 -56.67
N MET A 148 -3.07 -35.41 -55.59
CA MET A 148 -2.81 -36.15 -54.34
C MET A 148 -4.12 -36.65 -53.71
N LYS A 149 -4.03 -37.64 -52.83
CA LYS A 149 -5.19 -38.14 -52.06
C LYS A 149 -5.70 -37.06 -51.11
N ALA A 150 -7.02 -36.93 -50.97
CA ALA A 150 -7.65 -35.88 -50.17
C ALA A 150 -7.19 -35.83 -48.70
N SER A 151 -6.78 -36.97 -48.11
CA SER A 151 -6.17 -37.01 -46.78
C SER A 151 -4.87 -36.23 -46.70
N VAL A 152 -4.00 -36.33 -47.71
CA VAL A 152 -2.70 -35.61 -47.74
C VAL A 152 -2.91 -34.11 -47.92
N TRP A 153 -3.94 -33.70 -48.67
CA TRP A 153 -4.36 -32.30 -48.73
C TRP A 153 -4.86 -31.78 -47.38
N TYR A 154 -5.63 -32.59 -46.64
CA TYR A 154 -6.07 -32.25 -45.28
C TYR A 154 -4.91 -32.17 -44.29
N ASP A 155 -3.97 -33.12 -44.33
CA ASP A 155 -2.77 -33.12 -43.48
C ASP A 155 -1.86 -31.92 -43.76
N LEU A 156 -1.68 -31.53 -45.03
CA LEU A 156 -0.94 -30.34 -45.43
C LEU A 156 -1.65 -29.04 -45.01
N TRP A 157 -2.99 -28.98 -45.12
CA TRP A 157 -3.78 -27.84 -44.64
C TRP A 157 -3.71 -27.71 -43.12
N MET A 158 -3.88 -28.82 -42.39
CA MET A 158 -3.72 -28.88 -40.94
C MET A 158 -2.31 -28.48 -40.50
N ALA A 159 -1.26 -28.95 -41.18
CA ALA A 159 0.12 -28.55 -40.93
C ALA A 159 0.34 -27.05 -41.21
N GLY A 160 -0.27 -26.50 -42.26
CA GLY A 160 -0.26 -25.06 -42.57
C GLY A 160 -0.96 -24.23 -41.49
N CYS A 161 -2.15 -24.63 -41.05
CA CYS A 161 -2.87 -23.99 -39.95
C CYS A 161 -2.09 -24.09 -38.64
N HIS A 162 -1.46 -25.22 -38.34
CA HIS A 162 -0.63 -25.39 -37.14
C HIS A 162 0.64 -24.53 -37.21
N ALA A 163 1.28 -24.43 -38.37
CA ALA A 163 2.42 -23.55 -38.60
C ALA A 163 2.04 -22.07 -38.48
N TRP A 164 0.88 -21.65 -38.99
CA TRP A 164 0.37 -20.27 -38.87
C TRP A 164 0.00 -19.93 -37.42
N VAL A 165 -0.75 -20.80 -36.73
CA VAL A 165 -1.07 -20.65 -35.30
C VAL A 165 0.20 -20.64 -34.43
N CYS A 166 1.22 -21.41 -34.80
CA CYS A 166 2.53 -21.34 -34.13
C CYS A 166 3.29 -20.05 -34.47
N GLN A 167 3.31 -19.56 -35.71
CA GLN A 167 3.94 -18.29 -36.06
C GLN A 167 3.26 -17.09 -35.39
N GLU A 168 1.93 -17.10 -35.23
CA GLU A 168 1.21 -16.10 -34.45
C GLU A 168 1.55 -16.18 -32.95
N LYS A 169 1.67 -17.40 -32.39
CA LYS A 169 2.14 -17.61 -31.00
C LYS A 169 3.63 -17.26 -30.80
N HIS A 170 4.45 -17.31 -31.85
CA HIS A 170 5.89 -17.06 -31.84
C HIS A 170 6.32 -15.72 -32.43
N LYS A 171 5.39 -14.84 -32.83
CA LYS A 171 5.65 -13.38 -32.79
C LYS A 171 6.10 -13.06 -31.37
N SER A 172 7.37 -12.68 -31.20
CA SER A 172 8.02 -12.58 -29.90
C SER A 172 7.16 -11.84 -28.88
N LYS A 173 6.65 -12.58 -27.88
CA LYS A 173 6.01 -11.98 -26.71
C LYS A 173 7.10 -11.28 -25.91
N THR A 174 7.36 -10.02 -26.25
CA THR A 174 8.01 -9.07 -25.35
C THR A 174 7.26 -9.12 -24.02
N MET A 175 7.93 -9.68 -22.99
CA MET A 175 7.26 -10.11 -21.77
C MET A 175 6.53 -8.92 -21.14
N ALA A 176 5.19 -9.00 -21.10
CA ALA A 176 4.32 -7.85 -20.93
C ALA A 176 4.66 -7.06 -19.66
N LYS A 177 5.30 -5.90 -19.83
CA LYS A 177 5.91 -5.13 -18.76
C LYS A 177 4.81 -4.52 -17.89
N LYS A 178 4.82 -4.84 -16.59
CA LYS A 178 3.85 -4.32 -15.62
C LYS A 178 4.58 -3.47 -14.59
N VAL A 179 4.10 -2.25 -14.39
CA VAL A 179 4.76 -1.26 -13.53
C VAL A 179 3.88 -0.96 -12.32
N VAL A 180 4.49 -0.89 -11.13
CA VAL A 180 3.81 -0.53 -9.87
C VAL A 180 4.33 0.83 -9.40
N LEU A 181 3.43 1.80 -9.27
CA LEU A 181 3.78 3.16 -8.81
C LEU A 181 3.45 3.33 -7.33
N GLY A 182 4.48 3.58 -6.51
CA GLY A 182 4.41 3.76 -5.06
C GLY A 182 4.91 2.54 -4.28
N GLY A 183 5.99 2.70 -3.52
CA GLY A 183 6.63 1.67 -2.68
C GLY A 183 6.00 1.48 -1.30
N GLY A 184 4.78 1.97 -1.08
CA GLY A 184 3.99 1.65 0.10
C GLY A 184 3.58 0.17 0.15
N ILE A 185 3.09 -0.28 1.30
CA ILE A 185 2.71 -1.69 1.51
C ILE A 185 1.76 -2.26 0.44
N SER A 186 0.83 -1.46 -0.09
CA SER A 186 -0.05 -1.84 -1.21
C SER A 186 0.71 -2.11 -2.51
N GLY A 187 1.71 -1.30 -2.85
CA GLY A 187 2.52 -1.47 -4.06
C GLY A 187 3.50 -2.64 -3.92
N LEU A 188 4.12 -2.79 -2.75
CA LEU A 188 4.95 -3.95 -2.43
C LEU A 188 4.16 -5.26 -2.54
N SER A 189 2.95 -5.31 -1.97
CA SER A 189 2.05 -6.46 -2.13
C SER A 189 1.66 -6.69 -3.59
N ALA A 190 1.32 -5.65 -4.34
CA ALA A 190 0.98 -5.79 -5.77
C ALA A 190 2.14 -6.35 -6.60
N ALA A 191 3.36 -5.85 -6.40
CA ALA A 191 4.56 -6.37 -7.05
C ALA A 191 4.86 -7.83 -6.65
N TYR A 192 4.77 -8.16 -5.36
CA TYR A 192 4.98 -9.52 -4.88
C TYR A 192 3.94 -10.51 -5.43
N TYR A 193 2.66 -10.15 -5.45
CA TYR A 193 1.61 -11.01 -6.03
C TYR A 193 1.74 -11.13 -7.55
N LEU A 194 2.15 -10.08 -8.27
CA LEU A 194 2.47 -10.18 -9.70
C LEU A 194 3.61 -11.19 -9.96
N LEU A 195 4.66 -11.16 -9.13
CA LEU A 195 5.83 -12.04 -9.22
C LEU A 195 5.59 -13.49 -8.78
N LYS A 196 4.33 -13.89 -8.54
CA LYS A 196 3.94 -15.31 -8.45
C LYS A 196 3.60 -15.90 -9.82
N THR A 197 3.20 -15.09 -10.79
CA THR A 197 2.55 -15.51 -12.04
C THR A 197 2.89 -14.62 -13.25
N SER A 198 3.87 -13.71 -13.12
CA SER A 198 4.37 -12.84 -14.18
C SER A 198 5.83 -12.44 -13.91
N GLN A 199 6.60 -12.26 -14.97
CA GLN A 199 7.95 -11.68 -14.94
C GLN A 199 7.90 -10.23 -15.48
N ASN A 200 9.05 -9.55 -15.55
CA ASN A 200 9.18 -8.16 -16.04
C ASN A 200 8.29 -7.17 -15.25
N ILE A 201 8.46 -7.18 -13.92
CA ILE A 201 7.73 -6.36 -12.97
C ILE A 201 8.67 -5.30 -12.39
N THR A 202 8.35 -4.02 -12.61
CA THR A 202 9.13 -2.89 -12.08
C THR A 202 8.31 -2.12 -11.04
N LEU A 203 8.81 -1.97 -9.82
CA LEU A 203 8.25 -1.06 -8.82
C LEU A 203 9.04 0.25 -8.78
N ILE A 204 8.32 1.37 -8.68
CA ILE A 204 8.89 2.72 -8.75
C ILE A 204 8.37 3.54 -7.58
N GLU A 205 9.29 4.03 -6.74
CA GLU A 205 9.02 4.80 -5.53
C GLU A 205 9.67 6.19 -5.59
N GLY A 206 8.91 7.22 -5.21
CA GLY A 206 9.33 8.61 -5.31
C GLY A 206 10.30 9.08 -4.22
N SER A 207 10.33 8.41 -3.07
CA SER A 207 11.21 8.70 -1.93
C SER A 207 12.39 7.73 -1.83
N HIS A 208 13.26 7.96 -0.84
CA HIS A 208 14.47 7.17 -0.60
C HIS A 208 14.22 5.82 0.10
N ARG A 209 12.98 5.45 0.42
CA ARG A 209 12.65 4.21 1.14
C ARG A 209 11.28 3.64 0.78
N LEU A 210 11.12 2.34 1.02
CA LEU A 210 9.87 1.60 0.84
C LEU A 210 9.02 1.60 2.13
N GLY A 211 7.87 0.92 2.10
CA GLY A 211 6.93 0.77 3.22
C GLY A 211 5.96 1.94 3.41
N GLY A 212 6.31 3.14 2.94
CA GLY A 212 5.46 4.33 3.04
C GLY A 212 5.19 4.69 4.51
N TRP A 213 3.92 4.71 4.91
CA TRP A 213 3.51 5.00 6.29
C TRP A 213 3.88 3.92 7.31
N ILE A 214 4.24 2.71 6.89
CA ILE A 214 4.86 1.73 7.79
C ILE A 214 6.31 2.16 8.00
N LYS A 215 6.64 2.61 9.21
CA LYS A 215 7.99 3.02 9.59
C LYS A 215 8.21 2.82 11.10
N SER A 216 9.35 2.23 11.45
CA SER A 216 9.72 1.86 12.82
C SER A 216 11.11 2.44 13.14
N SER A 217 11.40 2.65 14.42
CA SER A 217 12.76 2.94 14.89
C SER A 217 13.07 2.09 16.10
N VAL A 218 14.21 1.40 16.06
CA VAL A 218 14.70 0.56 17.15
C VAL A 218 15.79 1.36 17.88
N ASN A 219 15.58 1.62 19.16
CA ASN A 219 16.54 2.32 20.02
C ASN A 219 17.64 1.36 20.50
N LEU A 220 18.73 1.90 21.05
CA LEU A 220 19.87 1.11 21.57
C LEU A 220 19.51 0.15 22.72
N ASP A 221 18.38 0.37 23.40
CA ASP A 221 17.82 -0.53 24.43
C ASP A 221 16.84 -1.58 23.84
N ASN A 222 16.78 -1.71 22.51
CA ASN A 222 15.86 -2.54 21.73
C ASN A 222 14.38 -2.14 21.83
N SER A 223 14.04 -1.01 22.45
CA SER A 223 12.67 -0.49 22.40
C SER A 223 12.30 -0.03 20.99
N VAL A 224 11.02 -0.18 20.62
CA VAL A 224 10.52 0.11 19.26
C VAL A 224 9.56 1.29 19.28
N PHE A 225 9.93 2.35 18.55
CA PHE A 225 9.09 3.50 18.27
C PHE A 225 8.42 3.36 16.90
N GLU A 226 7.14 3.04 16.89
CA GLU A 226 6.34 2.95 15.67
C GLU A 226 5.86 4.35 15.27
N GLN A 227 6.33 4.84 14.13
CA GLN A 227 6.05 6.18 13.60
C GLN A 227 4.72 6.26 12.83
N GLY A 228 3.97 5.15 12.81
CA GLY A 228 2.65 5.03 12.17
C GLY A 228 1.88 3.82 12.70
N PRO A 229 1.49 2.86 11.83
CA PRO A 229 0.75 1.67 12.25
C PRO A 229 1.65 0.66 12.96
N ARG A 230 1.16 0.13 14.10
CA ARG A 230 1.92 -0.73 15.04
C ARG A 230 1.36 -2.13 15.25
N THR A 231 0.09 -2.34 14.90
CA THR A 231 -0.65 -3.57 15.19
C THR A 231 -1.65 -3.90 14.10
N ILE A 232 -1.81 -5.18 13.79
CA ILE A 232 -2.72 -5.71 12.78
C ILE A 232 -3.78 -6.60 13.45
N ARG A 233 -5.02 -6.61 12.94
CA ARG A 233 -6.16 -7.39 13.48
C ARG A 233 -6.20 -8.82 12.92
N CYS A 234 -6.57 -9.80 13.75
CA CYS A 234 -6.60 -11.23 13.39
C CYS A 234 -7.98 -11.76 12.94
N ARG A 235 -8.82 -10.98 12.25
CA ARG A 235 -10.19 -11.41 11.89
C ARG A 235 -10.61 -11.00 10.48
N GLY A 236 -11.34 -11.91 9.81
CA GLY A 236 -11.90 -11.75 8.48
C GLY A 236 -10.88 -11.96 7.36
N GLU A 237 -11.39 -12.18 6.15
CA GLU A 237 -10.62 -12.39 4.91
C GLU A 237 -9.40 -11.44 4.73
N PRO A 238 -9.47 -10.12 5.02
CA PRO A 238 -8.29 -9.25 4.94
C PRO A 238 -7.15 -9.66 5.89
N ALA A 239 -7.48 -10.16 7.09
CA ALA A 239 -6.51 -10.68 8.04
C ALA A 239 -6.00 -12.07 7.64
N GLU A 240 -6.89 -12.94 7.14
CA GLU A 240 -6.53 -14.27 6.63
C GLU A 240 -5.49 -14.17 5.52
N ASN A 241 -5.74 -13.29 4.53
CA ASN A 241 -4.81 -13.03 3.45
C ASN A 241 -3.46 -12.47 3.92
N THR A 242 -3.47 -11.60 4.94
CA THR A 242 -2.24 -11.00 5.47
C THR A 242 -1.43 -12.00 6.29
N LEU A 243 -2.07 -12.85 7.09
CA LEU A 243 -1.38 -13.92 7.83
C LEU A 243 -0.78 -14.96 6.87
N SER A 244 -1.48 -15.33 5.79
CA SER A 244 -0.88 -16.17 4.74
C SER A 244 0.32 -15.50 4.07
N LEU A 245 0.28 -14.20 3.77
CA LEU A 245 1.44 -13.49 3.22
C LEU A 245 2.63 -13.46 4.21
N VAL A 246 2.37 -13.31 5.50
CA VAL A 246 3.40 -13.31 6.56
C VAL A 246 4.04 -14.70 6.73
N GLU A 247 3.27 -15.77 6.57
CA GLU A 247 3.76 -17.15 6.49
C GLU A 247 4.61 -17.38 5.22
N GLU A 248 4.13 -16.95 4.04
CA GLU A 248 4.87 -17.01 2.76
C GLU A 248 6.20 -16.23 2.75
N LEU A 249 6.33 -15.23 3.63
CA LEU A 249 7.55 -14.42 3.81
C LEU A 249 8.49 -14.97 4.90
N GLY A 250 8.15 -16.08 5.55
CA GLY A 250 8.96 -16.68 6.62
C GLY A 250 9.01 -15.82 7.90
N LEU A 251 7.98 -15.00 8.15
CA LEU A 251 7.94 -14.05 9.27
C LEU A 251 7.23 -14.58 10.52
N SER A 252 6.71 -15.82 10.49
CA SER A 252 5.94 -16.44 11.57
C SER A 252 6.60 -16.35 12.96
N ASP A 253 7.91 -16.57 13.06
CA ASP A 253 8.65 -16.56 14.33
C ASP A 253 9.00 -15.15 14.83
N LYS A 254 8.78 -14.11 14.00
CA LYS A 254 8.91 -12.71 14.41
C LYS A 254 7.60 -12.14 14.96
N ILE A 255 6.50 -12.88 14.96
CA ILE A 255 5.20 -12.33 15.38
C ILE A 255 5.15 -12.13 16.89
N LEU A 256 4.66 -10.96 17.31
CA LEU A 256 4.34 -10.61 18.69
C LEU A 256 2.81 -10.56 18.83
N PRO A 257 2.15 -11.65 19.30
CA PRO A 257 0.70 -11.73 19.35
C PRO A 257 0.13 -11.26 20.70
N ILE A 258 -0.94 -10.48 20.65
CA ILE A 258 -1.72 -10.09 21.82
C ILE A 258 -3.02 -10.92 21.83
N LYS A 259 -3.10 -11.86 22.78
CA LYS A 259 -4.24 -12.77 22.96
C LYS A 259 -5.46 -12.02 23.50
N ARG A 260 -6.68 -12.49 23.21
CA ARG A 260 -7.95 -11.84 23.62
C ARG A 260 -8.11 -11.66 25.14
N THR A 261 -7.39 -12.43 25.94
CA THR A 261 -7.35 -12.35 27.42
C THR A 261 -6.35 -11.35 27.97
N HIS A 262 -5.47 -10.77 27.14
CA HIS A 262 -4.47 -9.80 27.59
C HIS A 262 -5.13 -8.47 28.00
N PRO A 263 -4.64 -7.75 29.01
CA PRO A 263 -5.16 -6.42 29.37
C PRO A 263 -5.19 -5.44 28.19
N ALA A 264 -4.15 -5.42 27.35
CA ALA A 264 -4.14 -4.64 26.10
C ALA A 264 -5.10 -5.16 24.99
N ALA A 265 -5.78 -6.28 25.17
CA ALA A 265 -6.90 -6.71 24.34
C ALA A 265 -8.28 -6.43 24.97
N THR A 266 -8.44 -6.65 26.29
CA THR A 266 -9.71 -6.45 26.99
C THR A 266 -10.01 -5.00 27.31
N ASN A 267 -8.98 -4.21 27.65
CA ASN A 267 -9.15 -2.89 28.24
C ASN A 267 -8.98 -1.81 27.16
N ARG A 268 -10.04 -1.03 26.94
CA ARG A 268 -10.07 0.16 26.09
C ARG A 268 -10.68 1.29 26.91
N MET A 269 -10.03 2.45 26.94
CA MET A 269 -10.50 3.59 27.70
C MET A 269 -10.90 4.74 26.78
N ILE A 270 -11.80 5.60 27.27
CA ILE A 270 -12.07 6.91 26.69
C ILE A 270 -11.82 7.99 27.74
N TYR A 271 -11.25 9.13 27.31
CA TYR A 271 -11.12 10.31 28.15
C TYR A 271 -12.36 11.19 27.99
N VAL A 272 -13.16 11.37 29.04
CA VAL A 272 -14.40 12.15 29.03
C VAL A 272 -14.56 12.90 30.35
N ASN A 273 -15.00 14.16 30.29
CA ASN A 273 -15.18 15.03 31.46
C ASN A 273 -13.93 15.12 32.35
N LYS A 274 -12.74 15.14 31.72
CA LYS A 274 -11.41 15.13 32.37
C LYS A 274 -10.99 13.81 33.07
N GLU A 275 -11.71 12.71 32.89
CA GLU A 275 -11.42 11.41 33.52
C GLU A 275 -11.26 10.29 32.48
N LEU A 276 -10.52 9.22 32.85
CA LEU A 276 -10.32 8.02 32.02
C LEU A 276 -11.32 6.92 32.40
N HIS A 277 -12.29 6.67 31.53
CA HIS A 277 -13.35 5.68 31.72
C HIS A 277 -13.06 4.39 30.96
N LEU A 278 -13.18 3.24 31.63
CA LEU A 278 -13.00 1.93 31.01
C LEU A 278 -14.28 1.48 30.29
N LEU A 279 -14.19 1.28 28.97
CA LEU A 279 -15.31 0.81 28.16
C LEU A 279 -15.71 -0.64 28.54
N PRO A 280 -17.02 -0.97 28.53
CA PRO A 280 -17.50 -2.34 28.69
C PRO A 280 -16.86 -3.34 27.72
N SER A 281 -16.29 -4.42 28.29
CA SER A 281 -15.55 -5.45 27.55
C SER A 281 -16.24 -6.83 27.52
N SER A 282 -17.34 -6.99 28.28
CA SER A 282 -18.18 -8.19 28.31
C SER A 282 -19.67 -7.85 28.15
N LEU A 283 -20.49 -8.80 27.70
CA LEU A 283 -21.95 -8.63 27.61
C LEU A 283 -22.58 -8.32 28.98
N THR A 284 -22.09 -8.96 30.06
CA THR A 284 -22.55 -8.67 31.43
C THR A 284 -22.25 -7.23 31.85
N SER A 285 -21.13 -6.65 31.38
CA SER A 285 -20.79 -5.25 31.66
C SER A 285 -21.62 -4.22 30.88
N LEU A 286 -22.48 -4.64 29.94
CA LEU A 286 -23.47 -3.77 29.28
C LEU A 286 -24.77 -3.60 30.09
N LEU A 287 -25.01 -4.48 31.07
CA LEU A 287 -26.20 -4.47 31.93
C LEU A 287 -26.10 -3.46 33.09
N VAL A 288 -24.89 -2.97 33.36
CA VAL A 288 -24.59 -2.05 34.47
C VAL A 288 -24.27 -0.68 33.89
N THR A 289 -24.86 0.39 34.43
CA THR A 289 -24.49 1.77 34.09
C THR A 289 -23.03 2.03 34.47
N LYS A 290 -22.25 2.61 33.55
CA LYS A 290 -20.87 3.04 33.80
C LYS A 290 -20.63 4.40 33.19
N ALA A 291 -19.94 5.27 33.91
CA ALA A 291 -19.48 6.54 33.37
C ALA A 291 -18.66 6.32 32.07
N PRO A 292 -18.76 7.22 31.08
CA PRO A 292 -19.52 8.47 31.08
C PRO A 292 -21.01 8.32 30.70
N PHE A 293 -21.52 7.09 30.52
CA PHE A 293 -22.90 6.85 30.07
C PHE A 293 -23.91 6.96 31.21
N SER A 294 -25.05 7.62 30.96
CA SER A 294 -26.13 7.79 31.95
C SER A 294 -27.01 6.55 32.12
N LYS A 295 -26.94 5.60 31.16
CA LYS A 295 -27.77 4.40 31.10
C LYS A 295 -26.92 3.15 30.83
N PRO A 296 -27.36 1.94 31.23
CA PRO A 296 -26.72 0.70 30.83
C PRO A 296 -26.77 0.54 29.31
N LEU A 297 -25.64 0.21 28.67
CA LEU A 297 -25.54 0.14 27.20
C LEU A 297 -26.51 -0.88 26.56
N ILE A 298 -27.03 -1.85 27.32
CA ILE A 298 -28.10 -2.74 26.88
C ILE A 298 -29.37 -1.99 26.42
N SER A 299 -29.60 -0.74 26.89
CA SER A 299 -30.76 0.07 26.47
C SER A 299 -30.74 0.39 24.96
N ALA A 300 -29.55 0.42 24.34
CA ALA A 300 -29.39 0.65 22.91
C ALA A 300 -30.10 -0.39 22.04
N PHE A 301 -30.20 -1.65 22.50
CA PHE A 301 -30.94 -2.69 21.78
C PHE A 301 -32.46 -2.45 21.80
N PHE A 302 -32.98 -1.92 22.91
CA PHE A 302 -34.39 -1.51 23.00
C PHE A 302 -34.68 -0.24 22.18
N GLN A 303 -33.67 0.62 21.95
CA GLN A 303 -33.77 1.72 21.00
C GLN A 303 -33.82 1.21 19.55
N ASP A 304 -32.84 0.41 19.11
CA ASP A 304 -32.80 -0.10 17.73
C ASP A 304 -34.07 -0.88 17.32
N LEU A 305 -34.65 -1.66 18.23
CA LEU A 305 -35.90 -2.38 17.96
C LEU A 305 -37.13 -1.47 17.77
N LYS A 306 -37.10 -0.25 18.34
CA LYS A 306 -38.18 0.77 18.28
C LYS A 306 -37.93 1.84 17.21
N THR A 307 -36.67 2.16 16.90
CA THR A 307 -36.30 3.15 15.88
C THR A 307 -36.77 2.68 14.49
N PRO A 308 -37.56 3.49 13.77
CA PRO A 308 -38.03 3.15 12.44
C PRO A 308 -36.89 3.12 11.41
N GLN A 309 -37.07 2.35 10.35
CA GLN A 309 -36.13 2.32 9.23
C GLN A 309 -36.08 3.67 8.52
N GLN A 310 -34.88 4.13 8.17
CA GLN A 310 -34.66 5.31 7.34
C GLN A 310 -33.99 4.87 6.04
N ILE A 311 -34.74 4.84 4.94
CA ILE A 311 -34.19 4.40 3.65
C ILE A 311 -33.20 5.44 3.13
N ALA A 312 -31.91 5.14 3.28
CA ALA A 312 -30.81 5.97 2.80
C ALA A 312 -29.84 5.15 1.92
N ASN A 313 -29.23 5.79 0.93
CA ASN A 313 -28.10 5.19 0.20
C ASN A 313 -26.82 5.20 1.04
N ASP A 314 -26.63 6.20 1.89
CA ASP A 314 -25.49 6.38 2.80
C ASP A 314 -25.90 7.33 3.94
N GLU A 315 -25.25 7.25 5.10
CA GLU A 315 -25.50 8.10 6.27
C GLU A 315 -24.18 8.32 7.04
N SER A 316 -24.04 9.39 7.83
CA SER A 316 -22.86 9.53 8.69
C SER A 316 -22.89 8.48 9.80
N ILE A 317 -21.72 7.96 10.17
CA ILE A 317 -21.62 6.94 11.23
C ILE A 317 -22.07 7.50 12.60
N HIS A 318 -21.91 8.81 12.83
CA HIS A 318 -22.48 9.49 14.01
C HIS A 318 -24.01 9.50 13.97
N SER A 319 -24.62 10.02 12.90
CA SER A 319 -26.09 10.15 12.77
C SER A 319 -26.80 8.79 12.82
N PHE A 320 -26.26 7.79 12.10
CA PHE A 320 -26.77 6.41 12.14
C PHE A 320 -26.81 5.87 13.56
N VAL A 321 -25.72 6.05 14.34
CA VAL A 321 -25.63 5.54 15.71
C VAL A 321 -26.43 6.37 16.71
N GLU A 322 -26.53 7.69 16.56
CA GLU A 322 -27.38 8.55 17.41
C GLU A 322 -28.85 8.14 17.29
N ARG A 323 -29.32 7.94 16.05
CA ARG A 323 -30.66 7.46 15.69
C ARG A 323 -30.93 6.03 16.18
N ARG A 324 -29.97 5.11 16.02
CA ARG A 324 -30.15 3.67 16.28
C ARG A 324 -29.88 3.25 17.73
N LEU A 325 -28.80 3.72 18.34
CA LEU A 325 -28.27 3.22 19.61
C LEU A 325 -28.24 4.27 20.72
N GLY A 326 -28.25 5.56 20.36
CA GLY A 326 -28.39 6.68 21.29
C GLY A 326 -27.22 7.66 21.27
N LYS A 327 -27.52 8.91 21.63
CA LYS A 327 -26.61 10.07 21.52
C LYS A 327 -25.28 9.91 22.25
N GLU A 328 -25.28 9.38 23.48
CA GLU A 328 -24.05 9.18 24.25
C GLU A 328 -23.10 8.16 23.60
N ILE A 329 -23.64 7.12 22.94
CA ILE A 329 -22.83 6.14 22.20
C ILE A 329 -22.24 6.79 20.95
N ALA A 330 -23.03 7.60 20.23
CA ALA A 330 -22.55 8.35 19.07
C ALA A 330 -21.45 9.37 19.45
N ASP A 331 -21.70 10.21 20.45
CA ASP A 331 -20.79 11.27 20.88
C ASP A 331 -19.52 10.73 21.54
N TYR A 332 -19.64 9.84 22.55
CA TYR A 332 -18.48 9.37 23.31
C TYR A 332 -17.77 8.18 22.65
N ALA A 333 -18.51 7.12 22.27
CA ALA A 333 -17.88 5.91 21.77
C ALA A 333 -17.52 6.00 20.27
N VAL A 334 -18.43 6.48 19.40
CA VAL A 334 -18.19 6.50 17.95
C VAL A 334 -17.24 7.61 17.53
N THR A 335 -17.34 8.84 18.05
CA THR A 335 -16.36 9.89 17.67
C THR A 335 -14.94 9.51 18.11
N ALA A 336 -14.77 8.92 19.30
CA ALA A 336 -13.49 8.40 19.76
C ALA A 336 -12.98 7.26 18.88
N LEU A 337 -13.83 6.30 18.52
CA LEU A 337 -13.48 5.17 17.66
C LEU A 337 -13.05 5.61 16.25
N ILE A 338 -13.73 6.59 15.66
CA ILE A 338 -13.39 7.16 14.35
C ILE A 338 -12.09 7.99 14.41
N ARG A 339 -11.89 8.78 15.48
CA ARG A 339 -10.61 9.46 15.76
C ARG A 339 -9.46 8.45 15.90
N GLY A 340 -9.69 7.30 16.55
CA GLY A 340 -8.70 6.23 16.72
C GLY A 340 -8.42 5.36 15.49
N ILE A 341 -9.36 5.27 14.52
CA ILE A 341 -9.20 4.44 13.31
C ILE A 341 -8.71 5.26 12.11
N CYS A 342 -9.28 6.44 11.87
CA CYS A 342 -8.95 7.24 10.68
C CYS A 342 -8.65 8.72 10.96
N ALA A 343 -8.58 9.14 12.23
CA ALA A 343 -8.37 10.53 12.64
C ALA A 343 -9.42 11.52 12.08
N GLY A 344 -10.60 11.01 11.71
CA GLY A 344 -11.70 11.78 11.10
C GLY A 344 -12.76 12.28 12.07
N ASP A 345 -13.77 12.97 11.53
CA ASP A 345 -15.02 13.25 12.23
C ASP A 345 -16.10 12.22 11.86
N ALA A 346 -16.69 11.59 12.86
CA ALA A 346 -17.80 10.64 12.70
C ALA A 346 -19.05 11.27 12.05
N LYS A 347 -19.17 12.60 12.04
CA LYS A 347 -20.26 13.34 11.36
C LYS A 347 -20.05 13.48 9.85
N GLU A 348 -18.81 13.30 9.37
CA GLU A 348 -18.49 13.35 7.94
C GLU A 348 -18.25 11.95 7.34
N ILE A 349 -17.70 11.03 8.14
CA ILE A 349 -17.39 9.65 7.73
C ILE A 349 -18.67 8.83 7.53
N SER A 350 -18.74 8.13 6.39
CA SER A 350 -19.82 7.22 6.03
C SER A 350 -19.93 6.03 7.00
N VAL A 351 -21.16 5.65 7.33
CA VAL A 351 -21.48 4.41 8.06
C VAL A 351 -20.90 3.16 7.36
N LYS A 352 -20.78 3.18 6.03
CA LYS A 352 -20.17 2.10 5.22
C LYS A 352 -18.66 1.94 5.47
N PHE A 353 -17.98 2.91 6.09
CA PHE A 353 -16.55 2.81 6.41
C PHE A 353 -16.22 1.68 7.41
N LEU A 354 -17.07 1.50 8.42
CA LEU A 354 -16.82 0.59 9.54
C LEU A 354 -18.02 -0.29 9.91
N MET A 355 -19.24 0.18 9.63
CA MET A 355 -20.50 -0.45 10.05
C MET A 355 -21.37 -0.87 8.84
N LYS A 356 -20.77 -1.07 7.66
CA LYS A 356 -21.47 -1.44 6.41
C LYS A 356 -22.47 -2.57 6.60
N SER A 357 -22.06 -3.68 7.22
CA SER A 357 -22.95 -4.84 7.45
C SER A 357 -24.07 -4.58 8.46
N LEU A 358 -23.93 -3.59 9.34
CA LEU A 358 -24.97 -3.18 10.29
C LEU A 358 -25.97 -2.22 9.62
N PHE A 359 -25.48 -1.36 8.72
CA PHE A 359 -26.31 -0.53 7.85
C PHE A 359 -27.09 -1.39 6.84
N GLU A 360 -26.47 -2.39 6.22
CA GLU A 360 -27.14 -3.36 5.35
C GLU A 360 -28.17 -4.23 6.12
N ALA A 361 -27.86 -4.59 7.38
CA ALA A 361 -28.82 -5.26 8.27
C ALA A 361 -30.02 -4.36 8.63
N GLU A 362 -29.80 -3.07 8.89
CA GLU A 362 -30.91 -2.10 9.04
C GLU A 362 -31.73 -2.03 7.74
N GLN A 363 -31.07 -1.85 6.60
CA GLN A 363 -31.74 -1.56 5.35
C GLN A 363 -32.51 -2.75 4.77
N ALA A 364 -32.13 -3.98 5.12
CA ALA A 364 -32.88 -5.18 4.76
C ALA A 364 -34.00 -5.56 5.76
N HIS A 365 -33.90 -5.15 7.03
CA HIS A 365 -34.71 -5.72 8.13
C HIS A 365 -35.27 -4.71 9.15
N GLY A 366 -35.11 -3.40 8.92
CA GLY A 366 -35.61 -2.28 9.71
C GLY A 366 -34.96 -2.07 11.08
N SER A 367 -34.04 -2.96 11.49
CA SER A 367 -33.28 -2.89 12.74
C SER A 367 -32.00 -3.71 12.62
N ILE A 368 -30.93 -3.20 13.23
CA ILE A 368 -29.62 -3.86 13.25
C ILE A 368 -29.74 -5.23 13.93
N LEU A 369 -30.40 -5.29 15.09
CA LEU A 369 -30.57 -6.52 15.86
C LEU A 369 -31.41 -7.56 15.11
N LYS A 370 -32.55 -7.16 14.50
CA LYS A 370 -33.39 -8.04 13.67
C LYS A 370 -32.58 -8.63 12.50
N GLY A 371 -31.73 -7.83 11.87
CA GLY A 371 -30.91 -8.27 10.75
C GLY A 371 -29.72 -9.15 11.16
N MET A 372 -29.02 -8.84 12.25
CA MET A 372 -27.93 -9.69 12.77
C MET A 372 -28.44 -11.09 13.14
N VAL A 373 -29.61 -11.18 13.78
CA VAL A 373 -30.25 -12.46 14.13
C VAL A 373 -30.62 -13.24 12.87
N LYS A 374 -31.31 -12.62 11.90
CA LYS A 374 -31.68 -13.26 10.62
C LYS A 374 -30.46 -13.72 9.81
N ASN A 375 -29.38 -12.95 9.80
CA ASN A 375 -28.16 -13.30 9.08
C ASN A 375 -27.36 -14.41 9.78
N SER A 376 -27.42 -14.50 11.12
CA SER A 376 -26.83 -15.63 11.86
C SER A 376 -27.51 -16.97 11.51
N PHE A 377 -28.84 -16.98 11.36
CA PHE A 377 -29.58 -18.16 10.88
C PHE A 377 -29.35 -18.48 9.38
N LYS A 378 -28.72 -17.59 8.62
CA LYS A 378 -28.26 -17.82 7.24
C LYS A 378 -26.78 -18.19 7.13
N GLY A 379 -26.12 -18.54 8.25
CA GLY A 379 -24.69 -18.86 8.33
C GLY A 379 -24.31 -20.16 7.58
N GLY A 380 -24.21 -20.09 6.26
CA GLY A 380 -23.75 -21.18 5.41
C GLY A 380 -22.28 -21.55 5.69
N ALA A 381 -21.97 -22.85 5.63
CA ALA A 381 -20.62 -23.35 5.87
C ALA A 381 -19.62 -22.84 4.81
N SER A 382 -18.56 -22.15 5.26
CA SER A 382 -17.42 -21.84 4.41
C SER A 382 -16.64 -23.13 4.14
N LYS A 383 -16.56 -23.52 2.86
CA LYS A 383 -15.94 -24.78 2.41
C LYS A 383 -14.43 -24.81 2.69
N ASN A 384 -13.85 -26.01 2.65
CA ASN A 384 -12.40 -26.27 2.69
C ASN A 384 -11.60 -25.26 1.85
N ARG A 385 -11.02 -24.26 2.51
CA ARG A 385 -9.90 -23.46 2.01
C ARG A 385 -8.62 -24.07 2.55
N ASN A 386 -7.51 -23.96 1.81
CA ASN A 386 -6.21 -24.36 2.33
C ASN A 386 -5.72 -23.31 3.33
N VAL A 387 -6.08 -23.48 4.61
CA VAL A 387 -5.83 -22.53 5.70
C VAL A 387 -4.36 -22.62 6.12
N SER A 388 -3.64 -21.49 6.04
CA SER A 388 -2.26 -21.31 6.51
C SER A 388 -2.07 -21.75 7.96
N GLN A 389 -0.90 -22.28 8.31
CA GLN A 389 -0.64 -22.85 9.64
C GLN A 389 -0.69 -21.76 10.71
N LEU A 390 -0.11 -20.60 10.41
CA LEU A 390 -0.15 -19.38 11.19
C LEU A 390 -1.57 -18.86 11.41
N LEU A 391 -2.46 -18.97 10.41
CA LEU A 391 -3.86 -18.59 10.57
C LEU A 391 -4.58 -19.50 11.57
N LYS A 392 -4.38 -20.83 11.49
CA LYS A 392 -4.87 -21.79 12.50
C LYS A 392 -4.35 -21.43 13.89
N LYS A 393 -3.03 -21.31 14.04
CA LYS A 393 -2.36 -20.89 15.29
C LYS A 393 -2.96 -19.61 15.89
N SER A 394 -3.25 -18.60 15.05
CA SER A 394 -3.87 -17.34 15.50
C SER A 394 -5.31 -17.48 16.01
N GLN A 395 -6.05 -18.49 15.52
CA GLN A 395 -7.41 -18.82 15.95
C GLN A 395 -7.36 -19.63 17.25
N ASP A 396 -6.51 -20.66 17.32
CA ASP A 396 -6.35 -21.57 18.46
C ASP A 396 -5.83 -20.85 19.70
N GLU A 397 -4.76 -20.04 19.54
CA GLU A 397 -4.23 -19.17 20.60
C GLU A 397 -5.12 -17.93 20.86
N LYS A 398 -6.25 -17.80 20.16
CA LYS A 398 -7.25 -16.72 20.31
C LYS A 398 -6.60 -15.34 20.27
N TRP A 399 -5.78 -15.08 19.25
CA TRP A 399 -5.19 -13.77 19.01
C TRP A 399 -6.28 -12.71 18.77
N ASN A 400 -5.96 -11.46 19.11
CA ASN A 400 -6.83 -10.30 18.89
C ASN A 400 -6.19 -9.33 17.90
N ILE A 401 -4.94 -8.95 18.20
CA ILE A 401 -4.05 -8.15 17.36
C ILE A 401 -2.62 -8.69 17.47
N TRP A 402 -1.76 -8.35 16.51
CA TRP A 402 -0.35 -8.76 16.49
C TRP A 402 0.55 -7.66 15.91
N SER A 403 1.86 -7.76 16.15
CA SER A 403 2.93 -6.93 15.58
C SER A 403 4.16 -7.78 15.24
N LEU A 404 5.28 -7.17 14.82
CA LEU A 404 6.54 -7.85 14.50
C LEU A 404 7.69 -7.44 15.43
N LYS A 405 8.51 -8.41 15.82
CA LYS A 405 9.77 -8.23 16.53
C LYS A 405 10.76 -7.48 15.64
N GLY A 406 11.23 -6.32 16.10
CA GLY A 406 11.97 -5.34 15.30
C GLY A 406 11.12 -4.24 14.67
N GLY A 407 9.79 -4.26 14.91
CA GLY A 407 8.84 -3.28 14.38
C GLY A 407 8.17 -3.70 13.08
N MET A 408 7.04 -3.07 12.78
CA MET A 408 6.22 -3.33 11.61
C MET A 408 6.95 -3.09 10.27
N GLU A 409 8.01 -2.26 10.25
CA GLU A 409 8.83 -2.03 9.06
C GLU A 409 9.58 -3.29 8.57
N VAL A 410 9.72 -4.32 9.41
CA VAL A 410 10.22 -5.64 8.99
C VAL A 410 9.37 -6.25 7.87
N LEU A 411 8.06 -5.98 7.81
CA LEU A 411 7.17 -6.49 6.75
C LEU A 411 7.52 -5.92 5.35
N PRO A 412 7.53 -4.59 5.11
CA PRO A 412 7.93 -4.05 3.82
C PRO A 412 9.39 -4.32 3.45
N GLN A 413 10.31 -4.37 4.42
CA GLN A 413 11.72 -4.78 4.17
C GLN A 413 11.82 -6.23 3.67
N THR A 414 11.04 -7.15 4.25
CA THR A 414 11.04 -8.56 3.81
C THR A 414 10.36 -8.72 2.45
N LEU A 415 9.32 -7.91 2.17
CA LEU A 415 8.71 -7.83 0.84
C LEU A 415 9.70 -7.33 -0.23
N GLU A 416 10.52 -6.32 0.06
CA GLU A 416 11.59 -5.88 -0.85
C GLU A 416 12.54 -7.03 -1.21
N GLY A 417 13.08 -7.72 -0.21
CA GLY A 417 13.98 -8.85 -0.43
C GLY A 417 13.32 -9.97 -1.25
N ALA A 418 12.05 -10.25 -0.99
CA ALA A 418 11.29 -11.26 -1.71
C ALA A 418 10.90 -10.87 -3.15
N ILE A 419 10.68 -9.57 -3.42
CA ILE A 419 10.49 -9.02 -4.77
C ILE A 419 11.79 -9.14 -5.57
N ARG A 420 12.91 -8.65 -5.02
CA ARG A 420 14.23 -8.72 -5.68
C ARG A 420 14.66 -10.17 -5.95
N LYS A 421 14.48 -11.08 -4.98
CA LYS A 421 14.74 -12.53 -5.15
C LYS A 421 13.89 -13.20 -6.23
N ARG A 422 12.73 -12.64 -6.59
CA ARG A 422 11.87 -13.10 -7.69
C ARG A 422 12.16 -12.43 -9.04
N GLY A 423 13.23 -11.63 -9.14
CA GLY A 423 13.57 -10.88 -10.37
C GLY A 423 12.72 -9.62 -10.58
N GLY A 424 12.11 -9.07 -9.52
CA GLY A 424 11.43 -7.79 -9.56
C GLY A 424 12.39 -6.61 -9.42
N GLU A 425 12.30 -5.64 -10.32
CA GLU A 425 13.07 -4.40 -10.24
C GLU A 425 12.43 -3.44 -9.23
N ILE A 426 13.24 -2.67 -8.51
CA ILE A 426 12.78 -1.63 -7.57
C ILE A 426 13.68 -0.40 -7.72
N PHE A 427 13.07 0.74 -8.10
CA PHE A 427 13.73 2.03 -8.23
C PHE A 427 13.22 3.00 -7.15
N LEU A 428 14.15 3.59 -6.38
CA LEU A 428 13.89 4.59 -5.32
C LEU A 428 14.29 5.99 -5.81
N ASN A 429 13.82 7.05 -5.14
CA ASN A 429 14.05 8.46 -5.52
C ASN A 429 13.58 8.80 -6.95
N ASN A 430 12.63 8.03 -7.49
CA ASN A 430 12.22 8.07 -8.88
C ASN A 430 10.72 8.46 -9.00
N PRO A 431 10.34 9.71 -8.68
CA PRO A 431 8.95 10.14 -8.75
C PRO A 431 8.45 10.14 -10.20
N CYS A 432 7.37 9.42 -10.45
CA CYS A 432 6.59 9.55 -11.69
C CYS A 432 5.94 10.95 -11.74
N LYS A 433 6.14 11.67 -12.85
CA LYS A 433 5.70 13.07 -13.03
C LYS A 433 4.52 13.23 -14.00
N GLU A 434 4.45 12.37 -15.01
CA GLU A 434 3.52 12.45 -16.13
C GLU A 434 3.08 11.01 -16.48
N ILE A 435 1.80 10.82 -16.85
CA ILE A 435 1.24 9.56 -17.37
C ILE A 435 0.35 9.88 -18.58
N SER A 436 0.51 9.16 -19.68
CA SER A 436 -0.42 9.12 -20.81
C SER A 436 -0.78 7.68 -21.20
N PHE A 437 -1.90 7.52 -21.88
CA PHE A 437 -2.45 6.24 -22.36
C PHE A 437 -2.52 6.28 -23.88
N GLU A 438 -1.75 5.42 -24.54
CA GLU A 438 -1.52 5.45 -25.98
C GLU A 438 -1.44 4.01 -26.51
N ASN A 439 -2.20 3.67 -27.56
CA ASN A 439 -2.14 2.36 -28.24
C ASN A 439 -2.24 1.14 -27.29
N ASN A 440 -3.13 1.20 -26.28
CA ASN A 440 -3.29 0.21 -25.21
C ASN A 440 -2.02 -0.04 -24.35
N LYS A 441 -1.07 0.90 -24.33
CA LYS A 441 0.04 0.98 -23.37
C LYS A 441 -0.16 2.16 -22.41
N VAL A 442 0.58 2.13 -21.31
CA VAL A 442 0.84 3.31 -20.47
C VAL A 442 2.21 3.84 -20.82
N ILE A 443 2.28 5.11 -21.18
CA ILE A 443 3.53 5.87 -21.28
C ILE A 443 3.64 6.70 -20.00
N PHE A 444 4.80 6.68 -19.35
CA PHE A 444 4.99 7.39 -18.07
C PHE A 444 6.41 7.92 -17.94
N LYS A 445 6.55 9.07 -17.28
CA LYS A 445 7.84 9.77 -17.16
C LYS A 445 8.37 9.73 -15.74
N VAL A 446 9.64 9.38 -15.62
CA VAL A 446 10.39 9.29 -14.35
C VAL A 446 11.66 10.13 -14.48
N GLY A 447 11.82 11.11 -13.59
CA GLY A 447 12.92 12.08 -13.70
C GLY A 447 12.79 12.95 -14.96
N GLN A 448 13.49 12.57 -16.03
CA GLN A 448 13.31 13.07 -17.40
C GLN A 448 13.15 11.94 -18.45
N ILE A 449 13.24 10.67 -18.04
CA ILE A 449 13.19 9.52 -18.94
C ILE A 449 11.72 9.10 -19.13
N THR A 450 11.33 8.89 -20.38
CA THR A 450 10.03 8.32 -20.74
C THR A 450 10.15 6.80 -20.84
N HIS A 451 9.20 6.09 -20.25
CA HIS A 451 9.11 4.64 -20.25
C HIS A 451 7.73 4.18 -20.73
N GLU A 452 7.65 2.96 -21.26
CA GLU A 452 6.39 2.28 -21.57
C GLU A 452 6.14 1.08 -20.65
N ALA A 453 4.85 0.76 -20.46
CA ALA A 453 4.37 -0.46 -19.82
C ALA A 453 3.07 -0.94 -20.50
N ASN A 454 2.81 -2.24 -20.45
CA ASN A 454 1.53 -2.82 -20.88
C ASN A 454 0.42 -2.59 -19.85
N HIS A 455 0.76 -2.43 -18.57
CA HIS A 455 -0.20 -2.07 -17.51
C HIS A 455 0.50 -1.39 -16.33
N VAL A 456 -0.17 -0.41 -15.71
CA VAL A 456 0.26 0.23 -14.45
C VAL A 456 -0.68 -0.15 -13.31
N ILE A 457 -0.12 -0.54 -12.16
CA ILE A 457 -0.85 -0.57 -10.89
C ILE A 457 -0.42 0.66 -10.08
N SER A 458 -1.32 1.62 -9.92
CA SER A 458 -1.08 2.78 -9.06
C SER A 458 -1.45 2.47 -7.61
N ALA A 459 -0.43 2.40 -6.76
CA ALA A 459 -0.52 2.34 -5.30
C ALA A 459 -0.33 3.74 -4.66
N LEU A 460 -0.30 4.80 -5.48
CA LEU A 460 -0.16 6.19 -5.05
C LEU A 460 -1.41 6.70 -4.31
N PRO A 461 -1.29 7.72 -3.45
CA PRO A 461 -2.45 8.47 -2.95
C PRO A 461 -3.28 9.03 -4.11
N ALA A 462 -4.61 8.97 -4.00
CA ALA A 462 -5.50 9.37 -5.09
C ALA A 462 -5.28 10.82 -5.57
N SER A 463 -4.94 11.76 -4.68
CA SER A 463 -4.59 13.14 -5.04
C SER A 463 -3.33 13.27 -5.91
N LYS A 464 -2.36 12.36 -5.76
CA LYS A 464 -1.18 12.27 -6.64
C LYS A 464 -1.56 11.69 -8.00
N LEU A 465 -2.27 10.56 -8.02
CA LEU A 465 -2.75 9.97 -9.27
C LEU A 465 -3.66 10.92 -10.07
N ALA A 466 -4.54 11.66 -9.39
CA ALA A 466 -5.39 12.68 -9.99
C ALA A 466 -4.58 13.71 -10.79
N THR A 467 -3.44 14.13 -10.25
CA THR A 467 -2.55 15.11 -10.90
C THR A 467 -1.91 14.51 -12.15
N LEU A 468 -1.48 13.24 -12.10
CA LEU A 468 -0.86 12.54 -13.23
C LEU A 468 -1.82 12.31 -14.41
N VAL A 469 -3.07 11.91 -14.14
CA VAL A 469 -4.04 11.59 -15.21
C VAL A 469 -4.79 12.82 -15.75
N ARG A 470 -4.62 14.00 -15.15
CA ARG A 470 -5.47 15.18 -15.42
C ARG A 470 -5.48 15.63 -16.87
N ALA A 471 -4.35 15.54 -17.57
CA ALA A 471 -4.19 16.05 -18.94
C ALA A 471 -5.08 15.31 -19.96
N GLN A 472 -5.23 13.98 -19.82
CA GLN A 472 -6.07 13.17 -20.70
C GLN A 472 -7.43 12.80 -20.09
N HIS A 473 -7.51 12.67 -18.77
CA HIS A 473 -8.71 12.22 -18.05
C HIS A 473 -9.11 13.19 -16.93
N PRO A 474 -9.53 14.43 -17.25
CA PRO A 474 -9.91 15.42 -16.24
C PRO A 474 -11.08 14.96 -15.35
N GLN A 475 -12.03 14.21 -15.90
CA GLN A 475 -13.14 13.61 -15.13
C GLN A 475 -12.64 12.59 -14.08
N LEU A 476 -11.67 11.76 -14.42
CA LEU A 476 -11.03 10.83 -13.49
C LEU A 476 -10.20 11.58 -12.44
N SER A 477 -9.47 12.63 -12.84
CA SER A 477 -8.77 13.53 -11.92
C SER A 477 -9.74 14.14 -10.90
N GLN A 478 -10.93 14.57 -11.33
CA GLN A 478 -11.93 15.16 -10.43
C GLN A 478 -12.36 14.17 -9.34
N GLU A 479 -12.80 12.96 -9.72
CA GLU A 479 -13.22 11.93 -8.76
C GLU A 479 -12.09 11.49 -7.83
N LEU A 480 -10.86 11.34 -8.34
CA LEU A 480 -9.68 10.99 -7.52
C LEU A 480 -9.29 12.13 -6.55
N SER A 481 -9.39 13.39 -6.99
CA SER A 481 -9.10 14.56 -6.14
C SER A 481 -10.18 14.81 -5.07
N ALA A 482 -11.40 14.31 -5.29
CA ALA A 482 -12.52 14.40 -4.36
C ALA A 482 -12.45 13.36 -3.21
N ILE A 483 -11.32 12.67 -3.03
CA ILE A 483 -11.03 11.82 -1.87
C ILE A 483 -10.22 12.65 -0.85
N PRO A 484 -10.85 13.24 0.17
CA PRO A 484 -10.15 14.04 1.18
C PRO A 484 -9.17 13.21 2.01
N THR A 485 -8.16 13.87 2.56
CA THR A 485 -7.12 13.28 3.43
C THR A 485 -6.94 14.15 4.67
N VAL A 486 -6.38 13.57 5.74
CA VAL A 486 -5.95 14.32 6.94
C VAL A 486 -4.47 14.09 7.24
N SER A 487 -3.87 15.08 7.90
CA SER A 487 -2.53 14.97 8.48
C SER A 487 -2.62 14.49 9.93
N VAL A 488 -1.64 13.73 10.41
CA VAL A 488 -1.54 13.25 11.79
C VAL A 488 -0.13 13.49 12.30
N ALA A 489 -0.01 13.95 13.55
CA ALA A 489 1.27 13.97 14.25
C ALA A 489 1.34 12.78 15.23
N VAL A 490 2.43 12.04 15.15
CA VAL A 490 2.76 10.88 15.98
C VAL A 490 3.94 11.26 16.86
N VAL A 491 3.79 11.13 18.18
CA VAL A 491 4.89 11.36 19.13
C VAL A 491 5.08 10.13 20.01
N ASN A 492 6.17 9.40 19.78
CA ASN A 492 6.62 8.34 20.66
C ASN A 492 7.38 8.96 21.84
N LEU A 493 7.09 8.52 23.07
CA LEU A 493 7.68 9.02 24.31
C LEU A 493 8.07 7.83 25.20
N GLN A 494 9.29 7.85 25.73
CA GLN A 494 9.80 6.84 26.66
C GLN A 494 10.15 7.47 28.01
N TYR A 495 9.68 6.84 29.09
CA TYR A 495 9.93 7.24 30.47
C TYR A 495 10.50 6.04 31.24
N LYS A 496 11.52 6.29 32.07
CA LYS A 496 12.24 5.25 32.82
C LYS A 496 11.44 4.79 34.04
N GLY A 497 10.99 3.54 34.04
CA GLY A 497 10.12 3.00 35.09
C GLY A 497 8.65 2.92 34.69
N LYS A 498 7.83 2.24 35.52
CA LYS A 498 6.42 1.92 35.26
C LYS A 498 5.51 3.01 35.84
N HIS A 499 5.04 3.92 34.97
CA HIS A 499 4.22 5.08 35.34
C HIS A 499 2.70 4.84 35.16
N LEU A 500 2.31 3.80 34.40
CA LEU A 500 0.92 3.54 34.04
C LEU A 500 0.17 2.80 35.15
N LYS A 501 -0.85 3.45 35.72
CA LYS A 501 -1.71 2.89 36.79
C LYS A 501 -2.62 1.75 36.32
N ASN A 502 -3.06 1.79 35.06
CA ASN A 502 -4.02 0.84 34.48
C ASN A 502 -3.39 0.17 33.25
N GLU A 503 -3.27 -1.15 33.26
CA GLU A 503 -2.88 -1.91 32.07
C GLU A 503 -4.01 -1.90 31.03
N ALA A 504 -3.72 -1.32 29.87
CA ALA A 504 -4.66 -1.20 28.76
C ALA A 504 -3.90 -1.07 27.43
N PHE A 505 -4.63 -1.03 26.32
CA PHE A 505 -4.06 -0.59 25.04
C PHE A 505 -3.73 0.92 25.02
N GLY A 506 -4.30 1.66 25.97
CA GLY A 506 -4.34 3.12 25.99
C GLY A 506 -5.78 3.64 25.95
N PHE A 507 -5.94 4.91 25.58
CA PHE A 507 -7.22 5.60 25.54
C PHE A 507 -7.41 6.42 24.26
N LEU A 508 -8.69 6.65 23.92
CA LEU A 508 -9.10 7.53 22.83
C LEU A 508 -9.85 8.75 23.41
N VAL A 509 -9.81 9.86 22.69
CA VAL A 509 -10.47 11.10 23.08
C VAL A 509 -11.63 11.36 22.10
N PRO A 510 -12.88 11.50 22.55
CA PRO A 510 -13.99 11.89 21.69
C PRO A 510 -13.85 13.34 21.22
N SER A 511 -14.54 13.73 20.15
CA SER A 511 -14.48 15.12 19.66
C SER A 511 -15.13 16.15 20.61
N THR A 512 -15.87 15.70 21.64
CA THR A 512 -16.51 16.54 22.64
C THR A 512 -15.54 17.25 23.58
N GLU A 513 -14.38 16.66 23.88
CA GLU A 513 -13.42 17.21 24.86
C GLU A 513 -12.63 18.41 24.32
N LYS A 514 -12.58 18.61 23.00
CA LYS A 514 -11.90 19.74 22.31
C LYS A 514 -10.40 19.94 22.69
N ILE A 515 -9.68 18.83 22.87
CA ILE A 515 -8.23 18.82 23.16
C ILE A 515 -7.41 18.28 21.95
N PRO A 516 -6.12 18.67 21.81
CA PRO A 516 -5.30 18.40 20.62
C PRO A 516 -5.04 16.94 20.28
N ILE A 517 -5.18 16.04 21.25
CA ILE A 517 -4.91 14.60 21.09
C ILE A 517 -6.13 13.82 20.61
N LEU A 518 -5.90 12.88 19.70
CA LEU A 518 -6.85 11.85 19.26
C LEU A 518 -6.92 10.69 20.27
N GLY A 519 -5.80 10.43 20.95
CA GLY A 519 -5.62 9.36 21.94
C GLY A 519 -4.15 9.13 22.25
N ILE A 520 -3.88 8.27 23.23
CA ILE A 520 -2.54 7.81 23.60
C ILE A 520 -2.56 6.29 23.70
N ILE A 521 -1.60 5.65 23.01
CA ILE A 521 -1.41 4.20 23.02
C ILE A 521 -0.33 3.85 24.06
N TYR A 522 -0.56 2.79 24.83
CA TYR A 522 0.36 2.29 25.85
C TYR A 522 1.18 1.15 25.25
N ASP A 523 2.21 1.48 24.46
CA ASP A 523 3.00 0.50 23.73
C ASP A 523 3.72 -0.48 24.68
N SER A 524 4.18 -0.02 25.85
CA SER A 524 4.76 -0.87 26.91
C SER A 524 3.75 -1.80 27.61
N CYS A 525 2.44 -1.54 27.50
CA CYS A 525 1.40 -2.49 27.94
C CYS A 525 0.97 -3.44 26.80
N CYS A 526 1.35 -3.16 25.55
CA CYS A 526 1.10 -4.02 24.41
C CYS A 526 2.23 -5.01 24.18
N PHE A 527 3.48 -4.58 24.37
CA PHE A 527 4.70 -5.36 24.14
C PHE A 527 5.71 -5.08 25.26
N SER A 528 6.45 -6.11 25.70
CA SER A 528 7.49 -5.94 26.71
C SER A 528 8.62 -5.04 26.21
N ASN A 529 8.93 -3.98 26.96
CA ASN A 529 9.99 -3.01 26.70
C ASN A 529 10.88 -2.83 27.96
N GLY A 530 11.11 -3.91 28.69
CA GLY A 530 11.76 -3.88 30.01
C GLY A 530 10.88 -3.17 31.04
N ASP A 531 11.50 -2.39 31.93
CA ASP A 531 10.81 -1.58 32.94
C ASP A 531 10.42 -0.17 32.45
N ASN A 532 10.60 0.14 31.16
CA ASN A 532 10.29 1.46 30.61
C ASN A 532 8.81 1.59 30.23
N THR A 533 8.22 2.74 30.56
CA THR A 533 6.91 3.14 30.04
C THR A 533 7.10 3.75 28.66
N ILE A 534 6.44 3.20 27.65
CA ILE A 534 6.46 3.73 26.28
C ILE A 534 5.04 4.07 25.86
N LEU A 535 4.86 5.31 25.45
CA LEU A 535 3.60 5.88 24.99
C LEU A 535 3.74 6.34 23.55
N THR A 536 2.66 6.26 22.78
CA THR A 536 2.55 7.01 21.53
C THR A 536 1.31 7.89 21.55
N VAL A 537 1.55 9.20 21.51
CA VAL A 537 0.54 10.25 21.45
C VAL A 537 0.19 10.51 19.99
N MET A 538 -1.10 10.46 19.66
CA MET A 538 -1.63 10.73 18.32
C MET A 538 -2.37 12.08 18.32
N MET A 539 -2.09 12.98 17.39
CA MET A 539 -2.65 14.35 17.36
C MET A 539 -3.12 14.78 15.96
N GLY A 540 -4.05 15.73 15.94
CA GLY A 540 -4.50 16.41 14.73
C GLY A 540 -5.67 15.72 14.03
N GLY A 541 -5.42 15.02 12.93
CA GLY A 541 -6.49 14.48 12.08
C GLY A 541 -7.26 15.59 11.37
N LYS A 542 -8.60 15.49 11.35
CA LYS A 542 -9.51 16.56 10.89
C LYS A 542 -9.17 17.92 11.52
N TRP A 543 -8.75 17.92 12.79
CA TRP A 543 -8.42 19.10 13.60
C TRP A 543 -6.93 19.49 13.55
N PHE A 544 -6.12 18.91 12.66
CA PHE A 544 -4.66 19.16 12.61
C PHE A 544 -4.32 20.66 12.51
N LYS A 545 -5.00 21.40 11.63
CA LYS A 545 -4.76 22.85 11.47
C LYS A 545 -5.26 23.69 12.64
N GLU A 546 -6.30 23.24 13.34
CA GLU A 546 -6.87 23.93 14.51
C GLU A 546 -5.91 23.86 15.70
N TYR A 547 -5.36 22.68 15.97
CA TYR A 547 -4.55 22.44 17.17
C TYR A 547 -3.04 22.53 16.99
N LEU A 548 -2.52 22.27 15.78
CA LEU A 548 -1.09 22.28 15.48
C LEU A 548 -0.69 23.37 14.45
N GLY A 549 -1.67 24.09 13.89
CA GLY A 549 -1.45 25.06 12.82
C GLY A 549 -1.17 24.42 11.46
N SER A 550 -0.91 25.26 10.45
CA SER A 550 -0.59 24.79 9.09
C SER A 550 0.80 24.14 9.02
N CYS A 551 1.79 24.74 9.68
CA CYS A 551 3.21 24.34 9.63
C CYS A 551 3.83 24.15 11.03
N PRO A 552 3.34 23.19 11.84
CA PRO A 552 3.98 22.81 13.10
C PRO A 552 5.42 22.34 12.89
N THR A 553 6.28 22.62 13.87
CA THR A 553 7.63 22.06 13.97
C THR A 553 7.61 20.81 14.88
N PRO A 554 8.61 19.92 14.81
CA PRO A 554 8.67 18.76 15.70
C PRO A 554 8.66 19.13 17.20
N GLU A 555 9.28 20.26 17.56
CA GLU A 555 9.44 20.72 18.94
C GLU A 555 8.13 21.27 19.50
N SER A 556 7.34 22.01 18.70
CA SER A 556 6.02 22.48 19.14
C SER A 556 5.04 21.32 19.34
N VAL A 557 5.11 20.32 18.45
CA VAL A 557 4.33 19.07 18.55
C VAL A 557 4.74 18.24 19.77
N LEU A 558 6.04 18.10 20.04
CA LEU A 558 6.56 17.43 21.23
C LEU A 558 6.06 18.11 22.52
N LYS A 559 6.14 19.44 22.59
CA LYS A 559 5.69 20.22 23.75
C LYS A 559 4.20 20.00 24.05
N ILE A 560 3.36 19.94 23.02
CA ILE A 560 1.92 19.64 23.16
C ILE A 560 1.71 18.20 23.66
N ALA A 561 2.43 17.23 23.10
CA ALA A 561 2.33 15.83 23.51
C ALA A 561 2.71 15.60 24.99
N VAL A 562 3.85 16.16 25.42
CA VAL A 562 4.34 16.04 26.81
C VAL A 562 3.40 16.75 27.78
N ALA A 563 2.89 17.94 27.44
CA ALA A 563 1.90 18.63 28.27
C ALA A 563 0.63 17.78 28.47
N GLN A 564 0.08 17.21 27.40
CA GLN A 564 -1.13 16.39 27.48
C GLN A 564 -0.93 15.05 28.21
N VAL A 565 0.28 14.48 28.15
CA VAL A 565 0.67 13.34 29.00
C VAL A 565 0.69 13.74 30.48
N GLY A 566 1.26 14.89 30.82
CA GLY A 566 1.22 15.43 32.18
C GLY A 566 -0.19 15.74 32.67
N ASP A 567 -1.02 16.38 31.83
CA ASP A 567 -2.40 16.74 32.15
C ASP A 567 -3.27 15.52 32.43
N ILE A 568 -3.15 14.45 31.64
CA ILE A 568 -4.08 13.32 31.65
C ILE A 568 -3.54 12.14 32.47
N LEU A 569 -2.28 11.74 32.25
CA LEU A 569 -1.67 10.58 32.89
C LEU A 569 -0.95 10.92 34.21
N LYS A 570 -0.74 12.22 34.49
CA LYS A 570 -0.01 12.74 35.66
C LYS A 570 1.46 12.30 35.71
N ILE A 571 2.06 12.12 34.53
CA ILE A 571 3.49 11.89 34.33
C ILE A 571 4.13 13.27 34.12
N THR A 572 4.82 13.78 35.15
CA THR A 572 5.41 15.14 35.17
C THR A 572 6.89 15.17 34.82
N GLU A 573 7.50 13.99 34.75
CA GLU A 573 8.85 13.73 34.28
C GLU A 573 9.02 14.18 32.82
N GLN A 574 10.25 14.47 32.40
CA GLN A 574 10.57 14.61 30.98
C GLN A 574 10.87 13.23 30.37
N PRO A 575 10.51 12.99 29.09
CA PRO A 575 10.83 11.74 28.41
C PRO A 575 12.36 11.59 28.24
N GLU A 576 12.88 10.39 28.52
CA GLU A 576 14.30 10.05 28.32
C GLU A 576 14.64 9.98 26.82
N LYS A 577 13.70 9.47 26.02
CA LYS A 577 13.80 9.37 24.57
C LYS A 577 12.45 9.74 23.94
N HIS A 578 12.48 10.39 22.78
CA HIS A 578 11.28 10.72 22.02
C HIS A 578 11.51 10.63 20.51
N CYS A 579 10.45 10.37 19.74
CA CYS A 579 10.45 10.52 18.29
C CYS A 579 9.18 11.25 17.84
N VAL A 580 9.32 12.23 16.95
CA VAL A 580 8.21 13.02 16.42
C VAL A 580 8.12 12.81 14.91
N THR A 581 6.95 12.38 14.43
CA THR A 581 6.69 12.20 13.00
C THR A 581 5.43 12.95 12.61
N ILE A 582 5.56 13.89 11.67
CA ILE A 582 4.44 14.67 11.14
C ILE A 582 4.04 14.07 9.78
N MET A 583 3.01 13.22 9.79
CA MET A 583 2.51 12.53 8.61
C MET A 583 1.52 13.43 7.87
N ARG A 584 1.90 13.98 6.71
CA ARG A 584 1.03 14.83 5.90
C ARG A 584 0.14 13.99 4.96
N ASP A 585 -1.13 14.37 4.87
CA ASP A 585 -2.15 13.82 3.97
C ASP A 585 -2.19 12.27 3.97
N CYS A 586 -2.03 11.71 5.16
CA CYS A 586 -1.66 10.31 5.38
C CYS A 586 -2.83 9.34 5.45
N ILE A 587 -4.00 9.79 5.96
CA ILE A 587 -5.20 8.96 6.07
C ILE A 587 -6.31 9.54 5.19
N PRO A 588 -6.68 8.86 4.08
CA PRO A 588 -7.88 9.17 3.30
C PRO A 588 -9.16 9.04 4.13
N GLN A 589 -10.07 10.00 4.00
CA GLN A 589 -11.31 10.07 4.77
C GLN A 589 -12.49 9.58 3.93
N TYR A 590 -13.10 8.47 4.35
CA TYR A 590 -14.19 7.83 3.61
C TYR A 590 -15.52 8.51 3.98
N VAL A 591 -15.65 9.76 3.52
CA VAL A 591 -16.82 10.61 3.72
C VAL A 591 -18.06 10.09 2.98
N LEU A 592 -19.23 10.70 3.22
CA LEU A 592 -20.47 10.38 2.51
C LEU A 592 -20.27 10.27 0.99
N GLY A 593 -20.82 9.20 0.40
CA GLY A 593 -20.71 8.91 -1.04
C GLY A 593 -19.34 8.39 -1.49
N HIS A 594 -18.39 8.13 -0.59
CA HIS A 594 -17.06 7.60 -0.94
C HIS A 594 -17.11 6.23 -1.61
N HIS A 595 -17.99 5.33 -1.17
CA HIS A 595 -18.12 4.01 -1.81
C HIS A 595 -18.53 4.15 -3.28
N ASP A 596 -19.48 5.03 -3.55
CA ASP A 596 -20.03 5.26 -4.88
C ASP A 596 -19.00 6.00 -5.77
N ARG A 597 -18.18 6.88 -5.18
CA ARG A 597 -16.99 7.49 -5.82
C ARG A 597 -15.97 6.44 -6.27
N VAL A 598 -15.64 5.46 -5.42
CA VAL A 598 -14.75 4.35 -5.77
C VAL A 598 -15.35 3.48 -6.89
N VAL A 599 -16.67 3.25 -6.89
CA VAL A 599 -17.38 2.57 -7.98
C VAL A 599 -17.30 3.37 -9.29
N ARG A 600 -17.47 4.70 -9.26
CA ARG A 600 -17.33 5.57 -10.45
C ARG A 600 -15.89 5.56 -10.98
N ILE A 601 -14.87 5.68 -10.13
CA ILE A 601 -13.45 5.57 -10.50
C ILE A 601 -13.18 4.23 -11.20
N LYS A 602 -13.51 3.10 -10.56
CA LYS A 602 -13.28 1.75 -11.13
C LYS A 602 -14.11 1.47 -12.38
N SER A 603 -15.23 2.16 -12.59
CA SER A 603 -16.05 2.01 -13.79
C SER A 603 -15.59 2.94 -14.92
N TYR A 604 -15.01 4.10 -14.62
CA TYR A 604 -14.34 4.95 -15.60
C TYR A 604 -13.14 4.23 -16.23
N LEU A 605 -12.25 3.67 -15.41
CA LEU A 605 -11.07 2.91 -15.87
C LEU A 605 -11.47 1.81 -16.87
N ARG A 606 -12.52 1.03 -16.55
CA ARG A 606 -13.06 -0.03 -17.40
C ARG A 606 -13.74 0.51 -18.66
N LYS A 607 -14.60 1.54 -18.54
CA LYS A 607 -15.32 2.13 -19.68
C LYS A 607 -14.37 2.72 -20.74
N HIS A 608 -13.25 3.29 -20.31
CA HIS A 608 -12.24 3.88 -21.18
C HIS A 608 -11.11 2.89 -21.55
N ASN A 609 -11.23 1.60 -21.20
CA ASN A 609 -10.23 0.56 -21.44
C ASN A 609 -8.80 0.95 -21.03
N LEU A 610 -8.65 1.69 -19.93
CA LEU A 610 -7.33 2.19 -19.52
C LEU A 610 -6.50 1.05 -18.91
N PRO A 611 -5.24 0.85 -19.34
CA PRO A 611 -4.31 -0.12 -18.75
C PRO A 611 -3.76 0.34 -17.38
N LEU A 612 -4.69 0.70 -16.48
CA LEU A 612 -4.44 1.24 -15.14
C LEU A 612 -5.35 0.55 -14.11
N SER A 613 -4.74 -0.05 -13.09
CA SER A 613 -5.41 -0.49 -11.85
C SER A 613 -5.09 0.46 -10.70
N VAL A 614 -6.01 0.61 -9.74
CA VAL A 614 -5.82 1.44 -8.54
C VAL A 614 -5.95 0.60 -7.27
N VAL A 615 -5.02 0.76 -6.33
CA VAL A 615 -4.93 -0.03 -5.09
C VAL A 615 -4.53 0.81 -3.89
N GLY A 616 -4.80 0.31 -2.68
CA GLY A 616 -4.34 0.91 -1.43
C GLY A 616 -5.33 1.87 -0.76
N ALA A 617 -4.83 2.63 0.22
CA ALA A 617 -5.64 3.24 1.27
C ALA A 617 -6.69 4.27 0.82
N SER A 618 -6.62 4.75 -0.43
CA SER A 618 -7.60 5.71 -0.96
C SER A 618 -8.94 5.07 -1.39
N TYR A 619 -9.04 3.73 -1.47
CA TYR A 619 -10.15 3.07 -2.15
C TYR A 619 -10.97 2.14 -1.23
N ASP A 620 -10.49 0.91 -0.99
CA ASP A 620 -11.30 -0.20 -0.46
C ASP A 620 -11.13 -0.46 1.04
N GLY A 621 -10.31 0.32 1.73
CA GLY A 621 -10.02 0.23 3.17
C GLY A 621 -8.67 0.85 3.52
N VAL A 622 -8.55 1.40 4.74
CA VAL A 622 -7.34 2.14 5.19
C VAL A 622 -6.38 1.29 6.03
N GLY A 623 -6.79 0.11 6.54
CA GLY A 623 -5.94 -0.74 7.36
C GLY A 623 -4.97 -1.58 6.52
N ILE A 624 -3.84 -1.99 7.13
CA ILE A 624 -2.80 -2.81 6.45
C ILE A 624 -3.42 -4.05 5.78
N ASN A 625 -4.28 -4.77 6.49
CA ASN A 625 -5.00 -5.93 5.94
C ASN A 625 -5.79 -5.61 4.66
N ASP A 626 -6.48 -4.47 4.66
CA ASP A 626 -7.42 -4.08 3.62
C ASP A 626 -6.66 -3.66 2.36
N VAL A 627 -5.52 -2.96 2.52
CA VAL A 627 -4.67 -2.53 1.40
C VAL A 627 -3.85 -3.66 0.79
N ILE A 628 -3.45 -4.67 1.57
CA ILE A 628 -2.80 -5.89 1.07
C ILE A 628 -3.81 -6.73 0.28
N LEU A 629 -5.05 -6.89 0.77
CA LEU A 629 -6.11 -7.60 0.04
C LEU A 629 -6.56 -6.84 -1.22
N SER A 630 -6.67 -5.51 -1.17
CA SER A 630 -6.95 -4.66 -2.35
C SER A 630 -5.89 -4.84 -3.43
N ALA A 631 -4.61 -4.87 -3.05
CA ALA A 631 -3.50 -5.16 -3.96
C ALA A 631 -3.61 -6.55 -4.59
N ARG A 632 -3.88 -7.59 -3.79
CA ARG A 632 -4.07 -8.97 -4.28
C ARG A 632 -5.20 -9.07 -5.30
N ARG A 633 -6.39 -8.57 -4.95
CA ARG A 633 -7.59 -8.63 -5.82
C ARG A 633 -7.40 -7.91 -7.15
N ALA A 634 -6.67 -6.79 -7.16
CA ALA A 634 -6.36 -6.09 -8.40
C ALA A 634 -5.41 -6.88 -9.31
N VAL A 635 -4.48 -7.66 -8.73
CA VAL A 635 -3.59 -8.56 -9.48
C VAL A 635 -4.33 -9.78 -10.01
N GLU A 636 -5.18 -10.42 -9.19
CA GLU A 636 -6.05 -11.53 -9.59
C GLU A 636 -6.99 -11.12 -10.74
N THR A 637 -7.61 -9.93 -10.64
CA THR A 637 -8.43 -9.34 -11.71
C THR A 637 -7.64 -9.11 -13.00
N LEU A 638 -6.42 -8.55 -12.90
CA LEU A 638 -5.54 -8.29 -14.06
C LEU A 638 -5.05 -9.58 -14.75
N GLN A 639 -5.14 -10.72 -14.08
CA GLN A 639 -4.74 -12.03 -14.61
C GLN A 639 -5.94 -12.87 -15.10
N GLY A 640 -7.16 -12.34 -15.05
CA GLY A 640 -8.39 -13.08 -15.36
C GLY A 640 -8.71 -14.18 -14.32
N THR A 641 -7.96 -14.25 -13.22
CA THR A 641 -8.10 -15.26 -12.18
C THR A 641 -9.12 -14.77 -11.14
N ILE A 642 -10.40 -14.83 -11.49
CA ILE A 642 -11.49 -14.52 -10.56
C ILE A 642 -11.72 -15.73 -9.64
N ILE A 643 -11.80 -15.48 -8.33
CA ILE A 643 -12.14 -16.41 -7.25
C ILE A 643 -13.42 -15.93 -6.55
#